data_AF-A0A177B2F3-F1
#
_entry.id   AF-A0A177B2F3-F1
#
_cell.length_a   1.000
_cell.length_b   1.000
_cell.length_c   1.000
_cell.angle_alpha   90.00
_cell.angle_beta   90.00
_cell.angle_gamma   90.00
#
_symmetry.space_group_name_H-M   'P 1'
#
loop_
_entity.id
_entity.type
_entity.pdbx_description
1 polymer ?
#
loop_
_entity_poly.entity_id
_entity_poly.type
_entity_poly.pdbx_seq_one_letter_code
_entity_poly.pdbx_strand_id
1 'polypeptide(L)'
;MPFEKILTAIFCSTFCMMIWLMKSVIIPELNVPWLMKLLWYFIAFQVVFNWISINLRSKFGKKLACQTKPETVRNCVRCLAQMDESTQHCTMCRKCVDGFFYHSYLLGKCVGDKNRKQSIIFLLYLFIFMFIYAVFMVFYFIYINPIFSVVGFTRLVPIITLIGWLLGYSYFSHFILTAFTYISVTFTMYIYLLIIWHADHLKSNRPIHKSNLNYLFNNFASIEPYKIESDTKTSTSKESYQKFQQSTSELWKEDYVIIPQISEDFTPSKLKKPHFNKLFSRIENDYAGSQYSKIKSEININENTLSKDLPNTVSLTEPIHKTSKLMPDILKKPYLIRKYDDILHSEEIDIDALRKLCWFGIERKYRPMCWKLLTGYVSTSHSEKAYQTCSDKKDEYKLIIKKADTLKDDTVQRAFYHQIKIDIPRMDPEVAHLQQEVMFNRMLFAFACQYKPIGYVQGMNDLMIPFFITFLDAYVNPNVSNENLDSLDVSKLSKSKRDQLETDCYWCFEYLITSIKNNFIKGHPSILKKLEYIHDVINFVDPELNTHLEALNIDYLLFGFRWFNNLLIRELPVHTVIRIWDTCLCEDRGFDVYFTYVCVAFLLYFAERVKQFDNFQCTMVFLQNLPTKNITSDQIDTLLAKAYELKSQFFNSRIFQNDPFDR
;
A
#
# COMPACT_ATOMS: atom_id res chain seq x y z
N MET A 1 -6.32 12.63 18.93
CA MET A 1 -6.53 14.11 18.85
C MET A 1 -5.21 14.79 18.51
N PRO A 2 -5.21 15.96 17.85
CA PRO A 2 -4.25 16.29 16.81
C PRO A 2 -3.10 17.16 17.32
N PHE A 3 -1.87 16.74 17.08
CA PHE A 3 -0.66 17.52 17.34
C PHE A 3 -0.77 18.98 16.83
N GLU A 4 -1.46 19.21 15.72
CA GLU A 4 -1.70 20.54 15.12
C GLU A 4 -2.58 21.47 15.98
N LYS A 5 -3.64 20.96 16.65
CA LYS A 5 -4.45 21.81 17.56
C LYS A 5 -3.67 22.13 18.83
N ILE A 6 -2.81 21.21 19.28
CA ILE A 6 -1.91 21.43 20.42
C ILE A 6 -0.90 22.53 20.05
N LEU A 7 -0.25 22.43 18.89
CA LEU A 7 0.70 23.44 18.41
C LEU A 7 0.06 24.82 18.23
N THR A 8 -1.16 24.85 17.68
CA THR A 8 -1.94 26.10 17.53
C THR A 8 -2.33 26.68 18.88
N ALA A 9 -2.75 25.85 19.83
CA ALA A 9 -3.05 26.28 21.20
C ALA A 9 -1.81 26.82 21.91
N ILE A 10 -0.66 26.15 21.76
CA ILE A 10 0.63 26.61 22.27
C ILE A 10 0.95 27.98 21.68
N PHE A 11 0.90 28.15 20.34
CA PHE A 11 1.14 29.43 19.69
C PHE A 11 0.19 30.56 20.18
N CYS A 12 -1.11 30.30 20.28
CA CYS A 12 -2.06 31.29 20.77
C CYS A 12 -1.78 31.66 22.24
N SER A 13 -1.49 30.67 23.08
CA SER A 13 -1.18 30.87 24.49
C SER A 13 0.10 31.68 24.69
N THR A 14 1.16 31.37 23.94
CA THR A 14 2.44 32.09 24.03
C THR A 14 2.29 33.51 23.49
N PHE A 15 1.59 33.71 22.37
CA PHE A 15 1.32 35.02 21.81
C PHE A 15 0.53 35.92 22.78
N CYS A 16 -0.52 35.39 23.42
CA CYS A 16 -1.27 36.11 24.44
C CYS A 16 -0.41 36.44 25.67
N MET A 17 0.44 35.51 26.10
CA MET A 17 1.37 35.72 27.21
C MET A 17 2.39 36.82 26.89
N MET A 18 2.89 36.89 25.66
CA MET A 18 3.83 37.93 25.23
C MET A 18 3.19 39.32 25.22
N ILE A 19 1.94 39.43 24.77
CA ILE A 19 1.18 40.69 24.84
C ILE A 19 0.98 41.11 26.29
N TRP A 20 0.62 40.16 27.16
CA TRP A 20 0.43 40.41 28.59
C TRP A 20 1.73 40.88 29.26
N LEU A 21 2.84 40.16 29.06
CA LEU A 21 4.16 40.52 29.60
C LEU A 21 4.62 41.89 29.11
N MET A 22 4.45 42.18 27.82
CA MET A 22 4.80 43.48 27.27
C MET A 22 3.99 44.60 27.93
N LYS A 23 2.67 44.41 28.10
CA LYS A 23 1.76 45.41 28.70
C LYS A 23 2.00 45.61 30.20
N SER A 24 2.16 44.52 30.95
CA SER A 24 2.12 44.52 32.41
C SER A 24 3.48 44.65 33.06
N VAL A 25 4.57 44.34 32.35
CA VAL A 25 5.92 44.31 32.91
C VAL A 25 6.86 45.23 32.14
N ILE A 26 7.04 45.00 30.83
CA ILE A 26 8.11 45.65 30.07
C ILE A 26 7.82 47.13 29.80
N ILE A 27 6.61 47.45 29.32
CA ILE A 27 6.21 48.81 28.97
C ILE A 27 6.21 49.76 30.18
N PRO A 28 5.68 49.38 31.36
CA PRO A 28 5.75 50.21 32.56
C PRO A 28 7.19 50.47 33.03
N GLU A 29 8.02 49.42 33.10
CA GLU A 29 9.38 49.50 33.63
C GLU A 29 10.33 50.30 32.73
N LEU A 30 10.19 50.18 31.40
CA LEU A 30 11.04 50.89 30.44
C LEU A 30 10.52 52.29 30.06
N ASN A 31 9.44 52.78 30.67
CA ASN A 31 8.82 54.09 30.36
C ASN A 31 8.61 54.33 28.85
N VAL A 32 8.11 53.32 28.14
CA VAL A 32 7.98 53.35 26.67
C VAL A 32 7.03 54.48 26.20
N PRO A 33 7.39 55.30 25.19
CA PRO A 33 6.53 56.38 24.68
C PRO A 33 5.19 55.86 24.11
N TRP A 34 4.14 56.68 24.21
CA TRP A 34 2.77 56.29 23.79
C TRP A 34 2.68 55.86 22.32
N LEU A 35 3.42 56.49 21.42
CA LEU A 35 3.44 56.16 19.99
C LEU A 35 3.99 54.75 19.73
N MET A 36 5.01 54.33 20.49
CA MET A 36 5.57 52.98 20.40
C MET A 36 4.61 51.93 20.95
N LYS A 37 3.83 52.25 21.99
CA LYS A 37 2.74 51.39 22.49
C LYS A 37 1.67 51.20 21.40
N LEU A 38 1.26 52.27 20.73
CA LEU A 38 0.29 52.22 19.65
C LEU A 38 0.77 51.34 18.49
N LEU A 39 2.04 51.51 18.08
CA LEU A 39 2.67 50.71 17.03
C LEU A 39 2.72 49.23 17.40
N TRP A 40 3.06 48.89 18.65
CA TRP A 40 3.06 47.51 19.15
C TRP A 40 1.68 46.85 19.03
N TYR A 41 0.63 47.52 19.51
CA TYR A 41 -0.74 46.97 19.42
C TYR A 41 -1.24 46.90 17.99
N PHE A 42 -0.87 47.85 17.12
CA PHE A 42 -1.18 47.78 15.69
C PHE A 42 -0.55 46.55 15.04
N ILE A 43 0.73 46.28 15.32
CA ILE A 43 1.43 45.11 14.78
C ILE A 43 0.80 43.82 15.32
N ALA A 44 0.50 43.75 16.62
CA ALA A 44 -0.19 42.62 17.23
C ALA A 44 -1.57 42.36 16.57
N PHE A 45 -2.33 43.43 16.32
CA PHE A 45 -3.59 43.36 15.59
C PHE A 45 -3.39 42.81 14.17
N GLN A 46 -2.36 43.26 13.45
CA GLN A 46 -2.07 42.74 12.11
C GLN A 46 -1.73 41.25 12.12
N VAL A 47 -0.97 40.76 13.12
CA VAL A 47 -0.71 39.32 13.27
C VAL A 47 -2.02 38.54 13.41
N VAL A 48 -2.91 38.97 14.30
CA VAL A 48 -4.20 38.31 14.54
C VAL A 48 -5.12 38.42 13.32
N PHE A 49 -5.24 39.59 12.72
CA PHE A 49 -6.09 39.84 11.55
C PHE A 49 -5.68 38.97 10.36
N ASN A 50 -4.36 38.89 10.10
CA ASN A 50 -3.84 38.06 9.01
C ASN A 50 -4.01 36.56 9.31
N TRP A 51 -3.84 36.13 10.57
CA TRP A 51 -4.10 34.75 10.99
C TRP A 51 -5.58 34.35 10.82
N ILE A 52 -6.51 35.21 11.25
CA ILE A 52 -7.95 35.01 11.05
C ILE A 52 -8.27 34.98 9.55
N SER A 53 -7.71 35.89 8.76
CA SER A 53 -7.94 35.98 7.31
C SER A 53 -7.50 34.72 6.56
N ILE A 54 -6.37 34.11 6.94
CA ILE A 54 -5.92 32.81 6.40
C ILE A 54 -6.94 31.72 6.73
N ASN A 55 -7.49 31.74 7.94
CA ASN A 55 -8.44 30.76 8.41
C ASN A 55 -9.83 30.91 7.77
N LEU A 56 -10.30 32.15 7.51
CA LEU A 56 -11.58 32.44 6.88
C LEU A 56 -11.58 32.19 5.37
N ARG A 57 -10.46 32.41 4.67
CA ARG A 57 -10.33 32.13 3.23
C ARG A 57 -10.25 30.63 2.88
N SER A 58 -10.38 29.75 3.88
CA SER A 58 -10.17 28.30 3.74
C SER A 58 -11.44 27.45 3.57
N LYS A 59 -12.56 27.99 3.07
CA LYS A 59 -13.69 27.16 2.60
C LYS A 59 -13.26 26.39 1.34
N PHE A 60 -12.75 25.17 1.52
CA PHE A 60 -12.42 24.23 0.44
C PHE A 60 -13.50 23.16 0.31
N GLY A 61 -14.00 23.01 -0.92
CA GLY A 61 -14.98 21.99 -1.30
C GLY A 61 -16.13 22.53 -2.14
N LYS A 62 -15.86 23.21 -3.26
CA LYS A 62 -16.83 23.13 -4.37
C LYS A 62 -16.56 21.80 -5.08
N LYS A 63 -17.58 20.95 -5.17
CA LYS A 63 -17.69 20.00 -6.29
C LYS A 63 -17.44 20.83 -7.55
N LEU A 64 -16.34 20.59 -8.25
CA LEU A 64 -16.23 21.07 -9.62
C LEU A 64 -17.23 20.26 -10.42
N ALA A 65 -18.42 20.84 -10.59
CA ALA A 65 -19.31 20.46 -11.65
C ALA A 65 -18.53 20.60 -12.97
N CYS A 66 -18.64 19.56 -13.78
CA CYS A 66 -18.18 19.50 -15.16
C CYS A 66 -18.45 20.84 -15.87
N GLN A 67 -17.40 21.61 -16.16
CA GLN A 67 -17.43 22.63 -17.20
C GLN A 67 -16.01 23.07 -17.57
N THR A 68 -15.75 22.91 -18.88
CA THR A 68 -14.62 23.37 -19.69
C THR A 68 -13.26 22.70 -19.46
N LYS A 69 -12.75 22.08 -20.53
CA LYS A 69 -11.47 21.37 -20.67
C LYS A 69 -10.27 22.26 -20.26
N PRO A 70 -9.43 21.83 -19.31
CA PRO A 70 -8.00 22.10 -19.33
C PRO A 70 -7.28 20.94 -20.03
N GLU A 71 -6.29 21.24 -20.87
CA GLU A 71 -5.61 20.27 -21.72
C GLU A 71 -4.70 19.25 -21.01
N THR A 72 -4.51 19.32 -19.69
CA THR A 72 -3.71 18.32 -18.93
C THR A 72 -4.29 18.05 -17.54
N VAL A 73 -5.35 17.23 -17.47
CA VAL A 73 -5.92 16.76 -16.18
C VAL A 73 -5.15 15.52 -15.71
N ARG A 74 -4.55 15.59 -14.51
CA ARG A 74 -3.86 14.47 -13.83
C ARG A 74 -4.67 14.01 -12.63
N ASN A 75 -4.61 12.72 -12.29
CA ASN A 75 -5.29 12.20 -11.11
C ASN A 75 -4.37 12.17 -9.89
N CYS A 76 -4.95 12.40 -8.71
CA CYS A 76 -4.21 12.30 -7.46
C CYS A 76 -3.91 10.85 -7.10
N VAL A 77 -2.65 10.45 -6.99
CA VAL A 77 -2.25 9.09 -6.58
C VAL A 77 -2.74 8.71 -5.16
N ARG A 78 -3.16 9.70 -4.36
CA ARG A 78 -3.62 9.51 -2.97
C ARG A 78 -5.13 9.69 -2.76
N CYS A 79 -5.77 10.57 -3.52
CA CYS A 79 -7.21 10.88 -3.39
C CYS A 79 -8.02 10.48 -4.63
N LEU A 80 -7.37 10.08 -5.73
CA LEU A 80 -7.95 9.81 -7.04
C LEU A 80 -8.75 10.97 -7.68
N ALA A 81 -8.86 12.11 -7.01
CA ALA A 81 -9.45 13.33 -7.56
C ALA A 81 -8.69 13.83 -8.79
N GLN A 82 -9.45 14.32 -9.79
CA GLN A 82 -8.92 15.06 -10.93
C GLN A 82 -8.30 16.37 -10.44
N MET A 83 -7.11 16.67 -10.94
CA MET A 83 -6.26 17.76 -10.48
C MET A 83 -5.61 18.44 -11.67
N ASP A 84 -5.52 19.76 -11.61
CA ASP A 84 -4.68 20.56 -12.50
C ASP A 84 -3.20 20.36 -12.14
N GLU A 85 -2.28 20.70 -13.05
CA GLU A 85 -0.83 20.50 -12.86
C GLU A 85 -0.25 21.10 -11.58
N SER A 86 -0.81 22.22 -11.12
CA SER A 86 -0.38 22.93 -9.90
C SER A 86 -0.92 22.30 -8.61
N THR A 87 -1.88 21.38 -8.70
CA THR A 87 -2.56 20.81 -7.53
C THR A 87 -1.79 19.61 -6.98
N GLN A 88 -1.42 19.66 -5.70
CA GLN A 88 -0.73 18.55 -5.04
C GLN A 88 -1.43 18.12 -3.75
N HIS A 89 -1.22 16.87 -3.37
CA HIS A 89 -1.81 16.28 -2.18
C HIS A 89 -0.95 16.53 -0.94
N CYS A 90 -1.54 17.19 0.05
CA CYS A 90 -0.92 17.34 1.36
C CYS A 90 -1.07 16.07 2.18
N THR A 91 0.06 15.46 2.58
CA THR A 91 0.09 14.24 3.38
C THR A 91 -0.43 14.44 4.80
N MET A 92 -0.27 15.65 5.35
CA MET A 92 -0.68 16.01 6.70
C MET A 92 -2.18 16.27 6.78
N CYS A 93 -2.73 17.10 5.89
CA CYS A 93 -4.16 17.40 5.84
C CYS A 93 -5.01 16.41 5.03
N ARG A 94 -4.37 15.42 4.36
CA ARG A 94 -5.01 14.41 3.50
C ARG A 94 -5.95 14.97 2.44
N LYS A 95 -5.61 16.13 1.86
CA LYS A 95 -6.41 16.81 0.82
C LYS A 95 -5.54 17.39 -0.28
N CYS A 96 -6.11 17.45 -1.49
CA CYS A 96 -5.50 18.13 -2.63
C CYS A 96 -5.67 19.64 -2.51
N VAL A 97 -4.62 20.39 -2.82
CA VAL A 97 -4.58 21.84 -2.68
C VAL A 97 -4.04 22.46 -3.95
N ASP A 98 -4.83 23.33 -4.56
CA ASP A 98 -4.45 24.06 -5.78
C ASP A 98 -3.22 24.93 -5.51
N GLY A 99 -2.19 24.78 -6.34
CA GLY A 99 -0.89 25.43 -6.14
C GLY A 99 -0.25 25.12 -4.79
N PHE A 100 -0.36 23.87 -4.33
CA PHE A 100 0.17 23.45 -3.02
C PHE A 100 1.63 23.85 -2.89
N PHE A 101 1.92 24.62 -1.85
CA PHE A 101 3.25 25.16 -1.59
C PHE A 101 3.90 24.39 -0.43
N TYR A 102 3.26 24.32 0.74
CA TYR A 102 3.66 23.45 1.86
C TYR A 102 2.52 23.33 2.88
N HIS A 103 2.70 22.44 3.85
CA HIS A 103 1.85 22.41 5.05
C HIS A 103 2.50 23.23 6.16
N SER A 104 1.83 24.28 6.63
CA SER A 104 2.32 25.11 7.73
C SER A 104 1.88 24.53 9.06
N TYR A 105 2.84 24.01 9.83
CA TYR A 105 2.62 23.55 11.20
C TYR A 105 2.20 24.68 12.14
N LEU A 106 2.72 25.89 11.91
CA LEU A 106 2.37 27.10 12.66
C LEU A 106 0.90 27.50 12.46
N LEU A 107 0.37 27.27 11.26
CA LEU A 107 -1.03 27.59 10.92
C LEU A 107 -1.96 26.37 11.03
N GLY A 108 -1.42 25.16 11.22
CA GLY A 108 -2.16 23.89 11.15
C GLY A 108 -2.89 23.68 9.82
N LYS A 109 -2.38 24.26 8.72
CA LYS A 109 -3.10 24.30 7.42
C LYS A 109 -2.14 24.27 6.23
N CYS A 110 -2.67 23.78 5.10
CA CYS A 110 -1.99 23.89 3.81
C CYS A 110 -1.95 25.32 3.30
N VAL A 111 -0.79 25.73 2.80
CA VAL A 111 -0.58 26.95 2.04
C VAL A 111 -0.55 26.58 0.56
N GLY A 112 -1.42 27.21 -0.24
CA GLY A 112 -1.49 27.07 -1.69
C GLY A 112 -1.88 28.40 -2.35
N ASP A 113 -2.22 28.42 -3.64
CA ASP A 113 -2.40 29.66 -4.40
C ASP A 113 -3.38 30.65 -3.76
N LYS A 114 -4.49 30.14 -3.21
CA LYS A 114 -5.59 30.95 -2.64
C LYS A 114 -5.23 31.66 -1.33
N ASN A 115 -4.27 31.15 -0.55
CA ASN A 115 -3.88 31.72 0.75
C ASN A 115 -2.38 32.03 0.87
N ARG A 116 -1.57 31.80 -0.18
CA ARG A 116 -0.12 32.06 -0.20
C ARG A 116 0.22 33.51 0.13
N LYS A 117 -0.43 34.49 -0.51
CA LYS A 117 -0.19 35.93 -0.26
C LYS A 117 -0.46 36.28 1.20
N GLN A 118 -1.59 35.85 1.74
CA GLN A 118 -1.96 36.12 3.14
C GLN A 118 -1.00 35.45 4.13
N SER A 119 -0.52 34.25 3.80
CA SER A 119 0.45 33.50 4.63
C SER A 119 1.79 34.22 4.71
N ILE A 120 2.28 34.80 3.61
CA ILE A 120 3.52 35.59 3.61
C ILE A 120 3.35 36.89 4.41
N ILE A 121 2.23 37.60 4.23
CA ILE A 121 1.94 38.83 4.99
C ILE A 121 1.87 38.53 6.50
N PHE A 122 1.22 37.43 6.89
CA PHE A 122 1.20 36.96 8.27
C PHE A 122 2.62 36.73 8.83
N LEU A 123 3.48 36.02 8.10
CA LEU A 123 4.85 35.75 8.52
C LEU A 123 5.69 37.02 8.67
N LEU A 124 5.52 37.99 7.78
CA LEU A 124 6.20 39.29 7.87
C LEU A 124 5.79 40.07 9.12
N TYR A 125 4.49 40.17 9.39
CA TYR A 125 4.02 40.84 10.61
C TYR A 125 4.41 40.07 11.88
N LEU A 126 4.42 38.73 11.84
CA LEU A 126 4.87 37.91 12.95
C LEU A 126 6.37 38.10 13.21
N PHE A 127 7.18 38.20 12.17
CA PHE A 127 8.60 38.51 12.29
C PHE A 127 8.83 39.88 12.93
N ILE A 128 8.15 40.92 12.44
CA ILE A 128 8.28 42.28 12.99
C ILE A 128 7.84 42.28 14.47
N PHE A 129 6.74 41.60 14.79
CA PHE A 129 6.25 41.46 16.17
C PHE A 129 7.29 40.78 17.08
N MET A 130 7.85 39.65 16.64
CA MET A 130 8.87 38.89 17.38
C MET A 130 10.17 39.66 17.53
N PHE A 131 10.60 40.35 16.48
CA PHE A 131 11.81 41.17 16.50
C PHE A 131 11.69 42.32 17.50
N ILE A 132 10.58 43.07 17.47
CA ILE A 132 10.31 44.14 18.42
C ILE A 132 10.27 43.58 19.86
N TYR A 133 9.57 42.47 20.07
CA TYR A 133 9.51 41.83 21.38
C TYR A 133 10.89 41.41 21.89
N ALA A 134 11.70 40.76 21.05
CA ALA A 134 13.05 40.33 21.40
C ALA A 134 13.95 41.51 21.75
N VAL A 135 13.88 42.61 20.99
CA VAL A 135 14.61 43.85 21.27
C VAL A 135 14.22 44.43 22.64
N PHE A 136 12.92 44.55 22.93
CA PHE A 136 12.44 45.03 24.23
C PHE A 136 12.81 44.09 25.38
N MET A 137 12.79 42.77 25.17
CA MET A 137 13.23 41.79 26.17
C MET A 137 14.72 41.90 26.46
N VAL A 138 15.55 42.12 25.44
CA VAL A 138 16.97 42.40 25.61
C VAL A 138 17.17 43.70 26.38
N PHE A 139 16.50 44.80 26.01
CA PHE A 139 16.59 46.06 26.76
C PHE A 139 16.13 45.93 28.22
N TYR A 140 15.03 45.23 28.47
CA TYR A 140 14.54 44.97 29.81
C TYR A 140 15.52 44.10 30.63
N PHE A 141 16.09 43.08 30.01
CA PHE A 141 17.13 42.24 30.62
C PHE A 141 18.36 43.06 31.02
N ILE A 142 18.81 43.97 30.15
CA ILE A 142 19.93 44.88 30.36
C ILE A 142 19.61 45.93 31.44
N TYR A 143 18.36 46.41 31.48
CA TYR A 143 17.91 47.39 32.47
C TYR A 143 17.91 46.82 33.89
N ILE A 144 17.44 45.58 34.05
CA ILE A 144 17.41 44.88 35.34
C ILE A 144 18.79 44.34 35.75
N ASN A 145 19.64 43.98 34.78
CA ASN A 145 20.96 43.42 35.03
C ASN A 145 22.04 44.32 34.43
N PRO A 146 22.79 45.09 35.26
CA PRO A 146 23.89 45.90 34.75
C PRO A 146 24.96 44.97 34.14
N ILE A 147 25.03 44.95 32.80
CA ILE A 147 25.85 44.02 32.00
C ILE A 147 27.33 44.07 32.39
N PHE A 148 27.81 45.24 32.82
CA PHE A 148 29.21 45.47 33.19
C PHE A 148 29.58 44.99 34.60
N SER A 149 28.67 44.32 35.31
CA SER A 149 28.96 43.66 36.58
C SER A 149 29.22 42.16 36.36
N VAL A 150 30.12 41.57 37.16
CA VAL A 150 30.38 40.11 37.16
C VAL A 150 29.08 39.32 37.35
N VAL A 151 28.19 39.84 38.20
CA VAL A 151 26.85 39.27 38.45
C VAL A 151 25.96 39.36 37.21
N GLY A 152 26.00 40.46 36.46
CA GLY A 152 25.25 40.63 35.21
C GLY A 152 25.65 39.63 34.12
N PHE A 153 26.96 39.35 33.97
CA PHE A 153 27.46 38.37 33.00
C PHE A 153 27.02 36.94 33.32
N THR A 154 27.05 36.55 34.60
CA THR A 154 26.58 35.22 35.04
C THR A 154 25.09 34.98 34.78
N ARG A 155 24.30 36.05 34.57
CA ARG A 155 22.86 35.97 34.33
C ARG A 155 22.48 35.86 32.84
N LEU A 156 23.45 35.94 31.92
CA LEU A 156 23.22 35.83 30.47
C LEU A 156 22.95 34.40 29.99
N VAL A 157 23.32 33.39 30.78
CA VAL A 157 23.24 31.98 30.39
C VAL A 157 22.11 31.28 31.19
N PRO A 158 21.06 30.75 30.53
CA PRO A 158 19.92 30.12 31.21
C PRO A 158 20.32 28.97 32.16
N ILE A 159 21.34 28.18 31.80
CA ILE A 159 21.81 27.07 32.63
C ILE A 159 22.47 27.58 33.92
N ILE A 160 23.21 28.70 33.83
CA ILE A 160 23.88 29.29 35.00
C ILE A 160 22.85 29.88 35.96
N THR A 161 21.78 30.52 35.46
CA THR A 161 20.70 31.05 36.30
C THR A 161 19.83 29.95 36.91
N LEU A 162 19.66 28.82 36.22
CA LEU A 162 18.98 27.63 36.76
C LEU A 162 19.77 27.00 37.91
N ILE A 163 21.08 26.78 37.70
CA ILE A 163 21.97 26.24 38.75
C ILE A 163 22.05 27.23 39.92
N GLY A 164 22.15 28.53 39.63
CA GLY A 164 22.14 29.59 40.65
C GLY A 164 20.86 29.57 41.48
N TRP A 165 19.69 29.29 40.90
CA TRP A 165 18.45 29.12 41.65
C TRP A 165 18.44 27.85 42.52
N LEU A 166 18.84 26.70 41.95
CA LEU A 166 18.89 25.42 42.68
C LEU A 166 19.83 25.47 43.89
N LEU A 167 20.89 26.28 43.81
CA LEU A 167 21.85 26.50 44.89
C LEU A 167 21.50 27.69 45.80
N GLY A 168 20.38 28.38 45.57
CA GLY A 168 19.91 29.50 46.40
C GLY A 168 20.61 30.85 46.16
N TYR A 169 21.45 30.97 45.14
CA TYR A 169 22.19 32.19 44.78
C TYR A 169 21.39 33.15 43.85
N SER A 170 20.25 32.72 43.30
CA SER A 170 19.42 33.54 42.40
C SER A 170 17.93 33.25 42.56
N TYR A 171 17.09 34.24 42.32
CA TYR A 171 15.64 34.05 42.22
C TYR A 171 15.26 33.31 40.95
N PHE A 172 14.24 32.46 41.03
CA PHE A 172 13.67 31.73 39.89
C PHE A 172 13.20 32.67 38.76
N SER A 173 12.74 33.87 39.11
CA SER A 173 12.32 34.90 38.15
C SER A 173 13.44 35.31 37.19
N HIS A 174 14.71 35.30 37.63
CA HIS A 174 15.86 35.57 36.75
C HIS A 174 16.09 34.44 35.75
N PHE A 175 15.92 33.18 36.15
CA PHE A 175 15.98 32.04 35.21
C PHE A 175 14.90 32.15 34.14
N ILE A 176 13.65 32.38 34.56
CA ILE A 176 12.52 32.59 33.65
C ILE A 176 12.82 33.72 32.67
N LEU A 177 13.30 34.87 33.17
CA LEU A 177 13.59 36.02 32.31
C LEU A 177 14.68 35.70 31.27
N THR A 178 15.81 35.10 31.67
CA THR A 178 16.89 34.72 30.74
C THR A 178 16.43 33.68 29.72
N ALA A 179 15.66 32.67 30.15
CA ALA A 179 15.13 31.63 29.27
C ALA A 179 14.17 32.21 28.22
N PHE A 180 13.23 33.07 28.62
CA PHE A 180 12.29 33.71 27.69
C PHE A 180 12.99 34.65 26.71
N THR A 181 14.03 35.38 27.13
CA THR A 181 14.85 36.20 26.22
C THR A 181 15.51 35.34 25.15
N TYR A 182 16.13 34.22 25.55
CA TYR A 182 16.79 33.31 24.59
C TYR A 182 15.78 32.69 23.61
N ILE A 183 14.65 32.20 24.13
CA ILE A 183 13.56 31.64 23.32
C ILE A 183 13.07 32.68 22.29
N SER A 184 12.85 33.93 22.71
CA SER A 184 12.36 35.00 21.83
C SER A 184 13.33 35.32 20.69
N VAL A 185 14.64 35.34 20.96
CA VAL A 185 15.69 35.57 19.95
C VAL A 185 15.77 34.38 18.99
N THR A 186 15.79 33.15 19.51
CA THR A 186 15.84 31.95 18.67
C THR A 186 14.62 31.81 17.77
N PHE A 187 13.43 32.14 18.28
CA PHE A 187 12.20 32.07 17.50
C PHE A 187 12.14 33.16 16.43
N THR A 188 12.65 34.37 16.72
CA THR A 188 12.81 35.44 15.72
C THR A 188 13.71 35.00 14.57
N MET A 189 14.84 34.36 14.86
CA MET A 189 15.75 33.82 13.85
C MET A 189 15.10 32.70 13.02
N TYR A 190 14.32 31.82 13.66
CA TYR A 190 13.57 30.79 12.96
C TYR A 190 12.57 31.38 11.95
N ILE A 191 11.76 32.38 12.35
CA ILE A 191 10.81 33.02 11.44
C ILE A 191 11.53 33.74 10.29
N TYR A 192 12.68 34.38 10.55
CA TYR A 192 13.51 35.00 9.52
C TYR A 192 13.98 34.01 8.46
N LEU A 193 14.53 32.86 8.88
CA LEU A 193 14.94 31.79 7.98
C LEU A 193 13.77 31.23 7.17
N LEU A 194 12.60 31.13 7.78
CA LEU A 194 11.38 30.68 7.11
C LEU A 194 10.92 31.68 6.04
N ILE A 195 11.08 32.99 6.27
CA ILE A 195 10.82 34.04 5.28
C ILE A 195 11.82 33.98 4.11
N ILE A 196 13.12 33.78 4.38
CA ILE A 196 14.14 33.61 3.34
C ILE A 196 13.83 32.39 2.48
N TRP A 197 13.50 31.25 3.10
CA TRP A 197 13.12 30.04 2.40
C TRP A 197 11.92 30.28 1.47
N HIS A 198 10.92 31.02 1.95
CA HIS A 198 9.78 31.46 1.15
C HIS A 198 10.19 32.36 -0.03
N ALA A 199 11.10 33.32 0.18
CA ALA A 199 11.55 34.26 -0.84
C ALA A 199 12.40 33.59 -1.93
N ASP A 200 13.26 32.64 -1.55
CA ASP A 200 14.07 31.83 -2.47
C ASP A 200 13.18 30.95 -3.36
N HIS A 201 12.17 30.32 -2.77
CA HIS A 201 11.22 29.50 -3.51
C HIS A 201 10.34 30.30 -4.47
N LEU A 202 9.97 31.55 -4.13
CA LEU A 202 9.27 32.46 -5.04
C LEU A 202 10.09 32.80 -6.30
N LYS A 203 11.42 32.85 -6.19
CA LYS A 203 12.31 33.10 -7.33
C LYS A 203 12.53 31.86 -8.21
N SER A 204 12.43 30.66 -7.63
CA SER A 204 12.81 29.43 -8.31
C SER A 204 11.73 28.77 -9.18
N ASN A 205 10.44 29.10 -9.02
CA ASN A 205 9.30 28.52 -9.75
C ASN A 205 9.29 26.96 -9.87
N ARG A 206 10.02 26.24 -8.99
CA ARG A 206 10.12 24.78 -9.01
C ARG A 206 9.14 24.14 -8.01
N PRO A 207 8.36 23.12 -8.42
CA PRO A 207 7.59 22.31 -7.47
C PRO A 207 8.53 21.45 -6.59
N ILE A 208 8.21 21.33 -5.31
CA ILE A 208 9.07 20.69 -4.29
C ILE A 208 9.20 19.18 -4.55
N HIS A 209 10.44 18.73 -4.81
CA HIS A 209 10.83 17.33 -4.65
C HIS A 209 11.12 17.05 -3.17
N LYS A 210 10.62 15.92 -2.67
CA LYS A 210 10.41 15.57 -1.26
C LYS A 210 11.67 15.37 -0.39
N SER A 211 12.86 15.80 -0.80
CA SER A 211 14.12 15.42 -0.14
C SER A 211 14.61 16.39 0.94
N ASN A 212 14.19 17.66 0.96
CA ASN A 212 14.89 18.66 1.79
C ASN A 212 14.14 19.11 3.07
N LEU A 213 12.91 18.64 3.32
CA LEU A 213 12.16 18.99 4.55
C LEU A 213 12.46 18.08 5.75
N ASN A 214 12.88 16.83 5.53
CA ASN A 214 13.21 15.91 6.63
C ASN A 214 14.54 16.26 7.32
N TYR A 215 15.44 16.97 6.64
CA TYR A 215 16.76 17.31 7.17
C TYR A 215 16.72 18.44 8.22
N LEU A 216 15.73 19.33 8.14
CA LEU A 216 15.59 20.45 9.09
C LEU A 216 14.72 20.10 10.31
N PHE A 217 13.75 19.19 10.18
CA PHE A 217 12.88 18.78 11.29
C PHE A 217 13.54 17.74 12.21
N ASN A 218 14.39 16.85 11.70
CA ASN A 218 15.05 15.83 12.51
C ASN A 218 16.15 16.39 13.45
N ASN A 219 16.65 17.60 13.18
CA ASN A 219 17.70 18.22 14.00
C ASN A 219 17.17 19.03 15.21
N PHE A 220 15.85 19.18 15.37
CA PHE A 220 15.26 19.90 16.51
C PHE A 220 14.63 18.99 17.58
N ALA A 221 14.66 17.66 17.39
CA ALA A 221 14.04 16.70 18.29
C ALA A 221 15.02 15.77 19.03
N SER A 222 16.31 16.09 19.05
CA SER A 222 17.33 15.35 19.80
C SER A 222 17.61 16.03 21.15
N ILE A 223 16.84 15.67 22.17
CA ILE A 223 17.31 15.65 23.56
C ILE A 223 17.27 14.18 23.98
N GLU A 224 18.44 13.54 23.99
CA GLU A 224 18.65 12.20 24.56
C GLU A 224 18.49 12.21 26.08
N PRO A 225 18.07 11.09 26.69
CA PRO A 225 18.74 10.60 27.88
C PRO A 225 19.77 9.54 27.47
N TYR A 226 21.03 9.92 27.66
CA TYR A 226 22.13 9.15 28.24
C TYR A 226 22.12 7.60 28.14
N LYS A 227 23.18 7.12 27.49
CA LYS A 227 23.75 5.77 27.41
C LYS A 227 23.51 4.86 28.62
N ILE A 228 23.06 3.64 28.32
CA ILE A 228 23.57 2.41 28.94
C ILE A 228 24.26 1.62 27.82
N GLU A 229 25.56 1.36 28.00
CA GLU A 229 26.32 0.44 27.17
C GLU A 229 25.75 -0.97 27.29
N SER A 230 25.34 -1.56 26.17
CA SER A 230 25.49 -3.00 25.97
C SER A 230 25.51 -3.31 24.48
N ASP A 231 26.56 -4.01 24.07
CA ASP A 231 26.80 -4.53 22.74
C ASP A 231 25.58 -5.26 22.17
N THR A 232 24.99 -4.75 21.09
CA THR A 232 24.30 -5.60 20.10
C THR A 232 24.27 -4.92 18.74
N LYS A 233 24.82 -5.62 17.75
CA LYS A 233 24.75 -5.27 16.33
C LYS A 233 23.31 -5.42 15.83
N THR A 234 22.56 -4.35 15.71
CA THR A 234 21.30 -4.33 14.94
C THR A 234 21.55 -3.73 13.55
N SER A 235 21.70 -4.60 12.54
CA SER A 235 21.59 -4.21 11.14
C SER A 235 20.15 -3.84 10.83
N THR A 236 19.93 -2.58 10.44
CA THR A 236 18.60 -1.99 10.24
C THR A 236 17.85 -2.61 9.04
N SER A 237 16.52 -2.73 9.16
CA SER A 237 15.55 -3.26 8.18
C SER A 237 15.65 -2.68 6.76
N LYS A 238 16.30 -1.51 6.57
CA LYS A 238 16.64 -0.96 5.26
C LYS A 238 17.69 -1.77 4.52
N GLU A 239 18.67 -2.33 5.21
CA GLU A 239 19.67 -3.23 4.61
C GLU A 239 19.04 -4.57 4.23
N SER A 240 18.10 -5.09 5.02
CA SER A 240 17.35 -6.32 4.68
C SER A 240 16.43 -6.12 3.47
N TYR A 241 15.76 -4.97 3.35
CA TYR A 241 14.96 -4.63 2.17
C TYR A 241 15.83 -4.45 0.91
N GLN A 242 16.98 -3.77 1.02
CA GLN A 242 17.91 -3.61 -0.12
C GLN A 242 18.61 -4.91 -0.50
N LYS A 243 18.96 -5.77 0.47
CA LYS A 243 19.51 -7.12 0.24
C LYS A 243 18.46 -8.08 -0.31
N PHE A 244 17.20 -7.98 0.11
CA PHE A 244 16.09 -8.75 -0.48
C PHE A 244 15.83 -8.29 -1.91
N GLN A 245 15.72 -6.98 -2.16
CA GLN A 245 15.62 -6.45 -3.53
C GLN A 245 16.83 -6.83 -4.40
N GLN A 246 18.06 -6.83 -3.87
CA GLN A 246 19.24 -7.29 -4.60
C GLN A 246 19.22 -8.80 -4.83
N SER A 247 18.86 -9.62 -3.84
CA SER A 247 18.69 -11.07 -3.98
C SER A 247 17.60 -11.42 -5.01
N THR A 248 16.44 -10.77 -4.95
CA THR A 248 15.34 -10.94 -5.90
C THR A 248 15.51 -10.11 -7.17
N SER A 249 16.61 -9.40 -7.37
CA SER A 249 16.94 -8.81 -8.67
C SER A 249 18.16 -9.50 -9.30
N GLU A 250 19.06 -10.08 -8.52
CA GLU A 250 20.22 -10.86 -8.99
C GLU A 250 19.85 -12.30 -9.33
N LEU A 251 18.88 -12.93 -8.64
CA LEU A 251 18.22 -14.16 -9.10
C LEU A 251 17.41 -13.96 -10.40
N TRP A 252 17.20 -12.70 -10.80
CA TRP A 252 16.39 -12.29 -11.96
C TRP A 252 17.22 -11.45 -12.96
N LYS A 253 18.55 -11.40 -12.80
CA LYS A 253 19.47 -10.82 -13.79
C LYS A 253 19.90 -11.90 -14.77
N GLU A 254 18.99 -12.29 -15.66
CA GLU A 254 19.37 -12.52 -17.05
C GLU A 254 18.38 -11.73 -17.92
N ASP A 255 18.93 -10.66 -18.51
CA ASP A 255 18.38 -9.81 -19.58
C ASP A 255 17.09 -9.01 -19.34
N TYR A 256 17.11 -8.10 -18.36
CA TYR A 256 16.25 -6.91 -18.41
C TYR A 256 16.80 -5.88 -19.41
N VAL A 257 16.15 -5.75 -20.57
CA VAL A 257 16.35 -4.58 -21.45
C VAL A 257 15.62 -3.38 -20.84
N ILE A 258 16.39 -2.42 -20.31
CA ILE A 258 15.89 -1.10 -19.92
C ILE A 258 15.53 -0.34 -21.20
N ILE A 259 14.24 -0.04 -21.40
CA ILE A 259 13.80 0.89 -22.44
C ILE A 259 13.82 2.30 -21.85
N PRO A 260 14.63 3.24 -22.39
CA PRO A 260 14.68 4.61 -21.90
C PRO A 260 13.42 5.36 -22.34
N GLN A 261 12.77 6.08 -21.41
CA GLN A 261 12.02 7.26 -21.82
C GLN A 261 12.97 8.45 -21.81
N ILE A 262 13.02 9.13 -22.96
CA ILE A 262 13.86 10.30 -23.24
C ILE A 262 13.42 11.47 -22.36
N SER A 263 14.34 12.00 -21.56
CA SER A 263 14.59 13.45 -21.44
C SER A 263 16.04 13.67 -20.97
N GLU A 264 16.77 14.49 -21.71
CA GLU A 264 18.23 14.69 -21.68
C GLU A 264 18.81 15.33 -20.39
N ASP A 265 20.13 15.11 -20.26
CA ASP A 265 21.17 15.85 -19.54
C ASP A 265 21.24 15.86 -18.00
N PHE A 266 22.15 15.03 -17.45
CA PHE A 266 23.37 15.49 -16.76
C PHE A 266 24.27 14.29 -16.36
N THR A 267 25.57 14.34 -16.69
CA THR A 267 26.59 13.46 -16.08
C THR A 267 27.30 14.19 -14.94
N PRO A 268 27.71 13.48 -13.88
CA PRO A 268 29.11 13.62 -13.51
C PRO A 268 29.77 12.30 -13.08
N SER A 269 30.97 12.15 -13.64
CA SER A 269 32.00 11.20 -13.28
C SER A 269 32.68 11.55 -11.94
N LYS A 270 33.40 10.54 -11.40
CA LYS A 270 34.41 10.59 -10.31
C LYS A 270 33.89 10.69 -8.87
N LEU A 271 33.90 9.54 -8.18
CA LEU A 271 34.52 9.36 -6.86
C LEU A 271 34.86 7.87 -6.67
N LYS A 272 36.16 7.55 -6.74
CA LYS A 272 36.73 6.26 -6.35
C LYS A 272 37.06 6.29 -4.86
N LYS A 273 37.03 5.10 -4.23
CA LYS A 273 37.94 4.53 -3.20
C LYS A 273 37.22 3.99 -1.93
N PRO A 274 37.79 3.03 -1.17
CA PRO A 274 37.76 1.60 -1.48
C PRO A 274 37.72 0.73 -0.19
N HIS A 275 36.60 0.16 0.22
CA HIS A 275 36.65 -0.76 1.38
C HIS A 275 35.59 -1.87 1.39
N PHE A 276 35.17 -2.36 0.22
CA PHE A 276 34.21 -3.45 0.11
C PHE A 276 34.73 -4.72 -0.59
N ASN A 277 35.91 -4.68 -1.22
CA ASN A 277 36.39 -5.81 -2.02
C ASN A 277 37.08 -6.93 -1.23
N LYS A 278 37.20 -6.82 0.10
CA LYS A 278 37.78 -7.89 0.93
C LYS A 278 36.74 -8.77 1.64
N LEU A 279 35.47 -8.35 1.65
CA LEU A 279 34.36 -9.15 2.19
C LEU A 279 33.65 -9.95 1.09
N PHE A 280 33.60 -9.43 -0.14
CA PHE A 280 32.99 -10.11 -1.28
C PHE A 280 33.78 -11.31 -1.79
N SER A 281 35.12 -11.29 -1.75
CA SER A 281 35.93 -12.43 -2.20
C SER A 281 35.92 -13.65 -1.26
N ARG A 282 35.37 -13.52 -0.04
CA ARG A 282 35.08 -14.67 0.83
C ARG A 282 33.70 -15.25 0.61
N ILE A 283 32.73 -14.46 0.14
CA ILE A 283 31.34 -14.91 -0.04
C ILE A 283 31.13 -15.49 -1.45
N GLU A 284 31.81 -14.96 -2.47
CA GLU A 284 31.76 -15.52 -3.84
C GLU A 284 32.49 -16.87 -3.98
N ASN A 285 33.49 -17.16 -3.16
CA ASN A 285 34.19 -18.45 -3.20
C ASN A 285 33.43 -19.58 -2.49
N ASP A 286 32.47 -19.27 -1.61
CA ASP A 286 31.67 -20.28 -0.89
C ASP A 286 30.32 -20.59 -1.57
N TYR A 287 29.91 -19.83 -2.59
CA TYR A 287 28.63 -20.01 -3.31
C TYR A 287 28.77 -20.20 -4.83
N ALA A 288 29.96 -20.53 -5.32
CA ALA A 288 30.17 -20.99 -6.69
C ALA A 288 30.32 -22.52 -6.72
N GLY A 289 29.27 -23.19 -7.21
CA GLY A 289 29.31 -24.53 -7.83
C GLY A 289 30.08 -25.65 -7.10
N SER A 290 29.36 -26.51 -6.37
CA SER A 290 29.57 -27.99 -6.36
C SER A 290 28.94 -28.73 -5.17
N GLN A 291 28.36 -28.06 -4.16
CA GLN A 291 27.81 -28.76 -2.98
C GLN A 291 26.30 -29.06 -3.01
N TYR A 292 25.53 -28.51 -3.96
CA TYR A 292 24.09 -28.82 -4.06
C TYR A 292 23.81 -30.22 -4.67
N SER A 293 24.78 -30.81 -5.37
CA SER A 293 24.72 -32.21 -5.83
C SER A 293 25.27 -33.19 -4.79
N LYS A 294 26.12 -32.74 -3.86
CA LYS A 294 26.70 -33.57 -2.79
C LYS A 294 25.75 -33.76 -1.59
N ILE A 295 24.95 -32.75 -1.26
CA ILE A 295 23.91 -32.86 -0.22
C ILE A 295 22.80 -33.82 -0.65
N LYS A 296 22.52 -33.93 -1.96
CA LYS A 296 21.58 -34.91 -2.51
C LYS A 296 22.13 -36.35 -2.48
N SER A 297 23.45 -36.54 -2.39
CA SER A 297 24.09 -37.86 -2.27
C SER A 297 24.44 -38.27 -0.83
N GLU A 298 24.52 -37.32 0.10
CA GLU A 298 24.76 -37.60 1.54
C GLU A 298 23.47 -37.69 2.37
N ILE A 299 22.32 -37.28 1.82
CA ILE A 299 20.98 -37.58 2.36
C ILE A 299 20.41 -38.76 1.57
N ASN A 300 21.05 -39.92 1.71
CA ASN A 300 20.41 -41.20 1.39
C ASN A 300 19.66 -41.68 2.63
N ILE A 301 18.57 -40.99 2.98
CA ILE A 301 17.65 -41.48 4.01
C ILE A 301 16.83 -42.58 3.34
N ASN A 302 17.20 -43.82 3.64
CA ASN A 302 16.42 -45.02 3.35
C ASN A 302 14.95 -44.79 3.73
N GLU A 303 14.05 -44.81 2.74
CA GLU A 303 12.59 -44.70 2.87
C GLU A 303 11.94 -45.85 3.67
N ASN A 304 12.71 -46.71 4.35
CA ASN A 304 12.22 -47.88 5.08
C ASN A 304 12.44 -47.85 6.60
N THR A 305 12.85 -46.73 7.19
CA THR A 305 13.08 -46.63 8.65
C THR A 305 12.30 -45.55 9.40
N LEU A 306 11.43 -44.79 8.73
CA LEU A 306 10.54 -43.80 9.39
C LEU A 306 9.15 -44.37 9.75
N SER A 307 9.07 -45.67 10.02
CA SER A 307 7.81 -46.39 10.26
C SER A 307 7.75 -47.13 11.61
N LYS A 308 8.61 -46.81 12.60
CA LYS A 308 8.60 -47.55 13.87
C LYS A 308 8.51 -46.79 15.20
N ASP A 309 8.64 -45.48 15.26
CA ASP A 309 8.52 -44.76 16.55
C ASP A 309 7.62 -43.51 16.51
N LEU A 310 6.49 -43.59 15.80
CA LEU A 310 5.32 -42.75 16.13
C LEU A 310 4.54 -43.48 17.24
N PRO A 311 4.19 -42.83 18.37
CA PRO A 311 3.13 -43.33 19.22
C PRO A 311 1.86 -43.44 18.38
N ASN A 312 1.45 -44.66 18.09
CA ASN A 312 0.16 -44.94 17.49
C ASN A 312 -0.96 -44.39 18.38
N THR A 313 -2.03 -43.94 17.71
CA THR A 313 -3.35 -43.60 18.25
C THR A 313 -3.44 -42.35 19.14
N VAL A 314 -3.62 -41.19 18.48
CA VAL A 314 -4.71 -40.29 18.89
C VAL A 314 -5.48 -39.89 17.62
N SER A 315 -6.63 -40.54 17.41
CA SER A 315 -7.65 -40.05 16.48
C SER A 315 -8.20 -38.73 17.04
N LEU A 316 -8.12 -37.65 16.27
CA LEU A 316 -8.94 -36.48 16.51
C LEU A 316 -9.85 -36.28 15.30
N THR A 317 -10.84 -37.16 15.22
CA THR A 317 -12.22 -36.71 15.01
C THR A 317 -12.53 -35.68 16.09
N GLU A 318 -12.48 -34.40 15.70
CA GLU A 318 -13.37 -33.28 16.06
C GLU A 318 -14.26 -33.34 17.34
N PRO A 319 -14.61 -32.18 17.97
CA PRO A 319 -15.20 -31.09 17.17
C PRO A 319 -14.91 -29.65 17.55
N ILE A 320 -14.75 -28.86 16.48
CA ILE A 320 -15.38 -27.55 16.34
C ILE A 320 -16.91 -27.78 16.41
N HIS A 321 -17.45 -27.93 17.61
CA HIS A 321 -18.90 -27.89 17.83
C HIS A 321 -19.22 -26.87 18.90
N LYS A 322 -19.37 -25.63 18.45
CA LYS A 322 -20.45 -24.71 18.88
C LYS A 322 -20.64 -23.55 17.90
N THR A 323 -20.69 -23.91 16.63
CA THR A 323 -21.47 -23.20 15.58
C THR A 323 -22.02 -24.24 14.62
N SER A 324 -22.69 -25.25 15.18
CA SER A 324 -23.49 -26.18 14.40
C SER A 324 -24.64 -25.42 13.75
N LYS A 325 -24.73 -25.52 12.42
CA LYS A 325 -25.77 -25.00 11.51
C LYS A 325 -25.64 -23.53 11.09
N LEU A 326 -24.69 -23.25 10.19
CA LEU A 326 -24.81 -22.14 9.23
C LEU A 326 -24.97 -22.60 7.77
N MET A 327 -25.43 -23.83 7.55
CA MET A 327 -26.11 -24.23 6.33
C MET A 327 -27.38 -24.95 6.75
N PRO A 328 -28.58 -24.48 6.36
CA PRO A 328 -29.73 -25.35 6.38
C PRO A 328 -29.46 -26.54 5.44
N ASP A 329 -30.12 -27.68 5.67
CA ASP A 329 -30.24 -28.83 4.73
C ASP A 329 -30.94 -28.48 3.39
N ILE A 330 -30.78 -27.24 2.93
CA ILE A 330 -31.50 -26.56 1.85
C ILE A 330 -30.37 -26.25 0.87
N LEU A 331 -29.95 -27.16 -0.02
CA LEU A 331 -30.72 -27.67 -1.15
C LEU A 331 -30.24 -29.07 -1.53
N LYS A 332 -31.14 -30.07 -1.63
CA LYS A 332 -30.78 -31.32 -2.34
C LYS A 332 -30.27 -30.94 -3.74
N LYS A 333 -29.17 -31.52 -4.24
CA LYS A 333 -28.62 -31.25 -5.59
C LYS A 333 -29.68 -31.04 -6.69
N PRO A 334 -30.78 -31.82 -6.76
CA PRO A 334 -31.86 -31.59 -7.72
C PRO A 334 -32.55 -30.21 -7.62
N TYR A 335 -32.70 -29.66 -6.41
CA TYR A 335 -33.25 -28.32 -6.22
C TYR A 335 -32.27 -27.24 -6.68
N LEU A 336 -30.97 -27.39 -6.40
CA LEU A 336 -29.93 -26.45 -6.88
C LEU A 336 -29.94 -26.38 -8.41
N ILE A 337 -29.92 -27.55 -9.05
CA ILE A 337 -30.01 -27.70 -10.51
C ILE A 337 -31.25 -26.96 -11.02
N ARG A 338 -32.41 -27.19 -10.41
CA ARG A 338 -33.66 -26.51 -10.80
C ARG A 338 -33.55 -24.99 -10.68
N LYS A 339 -32.96 -24.47 -9.58
CA LYS A 339 -32.76 -23.02 -9.42
C LYS A 339 -31.84 -22.43 -10.50
N TYR A 340 -30.76 -23.12 -10.86
CA TYR A 340 -29.90 -22.67 -11.95
C TYR A 340 -30.68 -22.65 -13.27
N ASP A 341 -31.42 -23.71 -13.57
CA ASP A 341 -32.23 -23.77 -14.79
C ASP A 341 -33.29 -22.67 -14.81
N ASP A 342 -34.01 -22.44 -13.69
CA ASP A 342 -35.03 -21.40 -13.56
C ASP A 342 -34.46 -19.98 -13.80
N ILE A 343 -33.27 -19.67 -13.27
CA ILE A 343 -32.63 -18.36 -13.43
C ILE A 343 -31.99 -18.20 -14.82
N LEU A 344 -31.33 -19.22 -15.35
CA LEU A 344 -30.58 -19.09 -16.60
C LEU A 344 -31.47 -19.12 -17.84
N HIS A 345 -32.67 -19.69 -17.76
CA HIS A 345 -33.65 -19.73 -18.86
C HIS A 345 -34.70 -18.60 -18.78
N SER A 346 -34.66 -17.73 -17.77
CA SER A 346 -35.54 -16.55 -17.74
C SER A 346 -35.17 -15.60 -18.88
N GLU A 347 -36.15 -14.91 -19.48
CA GLU A 347 -35.91 -13.97 -20.60
C GLU A 347 -34.90 -12.87 -20.25
N GLU A 348 -34.95 -12.43 -18.99
CA GLU A 348 -33.98 -11.54 -18.36
C GLU A 348 -33.43 -12.21 -17.10
N ILE A 349 -32.11 -12.40 -17.06
CA ILE A 349 -31.41 -13.05 -15.96
C ILE A 349 -31.26 -12.07 -14.79
N ASP A 350 -31.85 -12.40 -13.65
CA ASP A 350 -31.62 -11.68 -12.40
C ASP A 350 -30.20 -11.99 -11.88
N ILE A 351 -29.29 -11.04 -12.14
CA ILE A 351 -27.88 -11.18 -11.77
C ILE A 351 -27.69 -11.20 -10.25
N ASP A 352 -28.54 -10.55 -9.47
CA ASP A 352 -28.43 -10.50 -8.01
C ASP A 352 -28.89 -11.82 -7.39
N ALA A 353 -29.95 -12.41 -7.93
CA ALA A 353 -30.36 -13.77 -7.58
C ALA A 353 -29.27 -14.79 -7.96
N LEU A 354 -28.66 -14.63 -9.14
CA LEU A 354 -27.56 -15.50 -9.57
C LEU A 354 -26.34 -15.37 -8.65
N ARG A 355 -25.93 -14.13 -8.28
CA ARG A 355 -24.83 -13.88 -7.33
C ARG A 355 -25.08 -14.58 -5.99
N LYS A 356 -26.30 -14.46 -5.44
CA LYS A 356 -26.67 -15.12 -4.17
C LYS A 356 -26.61 -16.65 -4.26
N LEU A 357 -27.00 -17.22 -5.40
CA LEU A 357 -26.95 -18.66 -5.62
C LEU A 357 -25.50 -19.15 -5.77
N CYS A 358 -24.70 -18.46 -6.59
CA CYS A 358 -23.32 -18.81 -6.92
C CYS A 358 -22.33 -18.59 -5.75
N TRP A 359 -22.67 -17.74 -4.78
CA TRP A 359 -21.79 -17.43 -3.64
C TRP A 359 -21.37 -18.69 -2.85
N PHE A 360 -22.27 -19.68 -2.74
CA PHE A 360 -22.03 -20.95 -2.04
C PHE A 360 -21.29 -22.00 -2.89
N GLY A 361 -20.79 -21.61 -4.07
CA GLY A 361 -20.17 -22.50 -5.03
C GLY A 361 -21.11 -22.85 -6.16
N ILE A 362 -20.54 -23.07 -7.34
CA ILE A 362 -21.31 -23.30 -8.57
C ILE A 362 -21.21 -24.75 -8.98
N GLU A 363 -22.35 -25.38 -9.29
CA GLU A 363 -22.37 -26.73 -9.84
C GLU A 363 -21.63 -26.77 -11.18
N ARG A 364 -20.83 -27.83 -11.38
CA ARG A 364 -19.84 -27.93 -12.49
C ARG A 364 -20.42 -27.62 -13.86
N LYS A 365 -21.61 -28.14 -14.16
CA LYS A 365 -22.34 -27.94 -15.42
C LYS A 365 -22.64 -26.46 -15.69
N TYR A 366 -22.93 -25.68 -14.65
CA TYR A 366 -23.39 -24.30 -14.76
C TYR A 366 -22.26 -23.28 -14.66
N ARG A 367 -21.14 -23.65 -14.03
CA ARG A 367 -19.99 -22.77 -13.80
C ARG A 367 -19.52 -21.99 -15.02
N PRO A 368 -19.35 -22.59 -16.22
CA PRO A 368 -18.91 -21.86 -17.40
C PRO A 368 -19.85 -20.69 -17.74
N MET A 369 -21.15 -20.92 -17.73
CA MET A 369 -22.13 -19.87 -18.05
C MET A 369 -22.21 -18.83 -16.94
N CYS A 370 -22.25 -19.27 -15.68
CA CYS A 370 -22.30 -18.36 -14.54
C CYS A 370 -21.08 -17.44 -14.49
N TRP A 371 -19.86 -17.94 -14.73
CA TRP A 371 -18.67 -17.10 -14.77
C TRP A 371 -18.73 -16.06 -15.88
N LYS A 372 -19.19 -16.43 -17.08
CA LYS A 372 -19.37 -15.47 -18.19
C LYS A 372 -20.38 -14.37 -17.88
N LEU A 373 -21.45 -14.69 -17.14
CA LEU A 373 -22.46 -13.71 -16.69
C LEU A 373 -21.91 -12.83 -15.57
N LEU A 374 -21.24 -13.42 -14.58
CA LEU A 374 -20.73 -12.70 -13.41
C LEU A 374 -19.58 -11.74 -13.74
N THR A 375 -18.78 -12.04 -14.77
CA THR A 375 -17.77 -11.12 -15.32
C THR A 375 -18.38 -10.04 -16.22
N GLY A 376 -19.67 -10.15 -16.58
CA GLY A 376 -20.33 -9.27 -17.54
C GLY A 376 -19.88 -9.48 -18.98
N TYR A 377 -19.17 -10.57 -19.29
CA TYR A 377 -18.79 -10.93 -20.65
C TYR A 377 -20.02 -11.30 -21.49
N VAL A 378 -20.94 -12.08 -20.91
CA VAL A 378 -22.24 -12.42 -21.53
C VAL A 378 -23.32 -11.52 -20.92
N SER A 379 -24.19 -11.00 -21.79
CA SER A 379 -25.33 -10.17 -21.39
C SER A 379 -26.34 -10.97 -20.57
N THR A 380 -27.03 -10.31 -19.64
CA THR A 380 -28.11 -10.88 -18.84
C THR A 380 -29.42 -11.04 -19.60
N SER A 381 -29.55 -10.45 -20.79
CA SER A 381 -30.72 -10.59 -21.66
C SER A 381 -30.48 -11.67 -22.71
N HIS A 382 -31.49 -12.49 -23.00
CA HIS A 382 -31.45 -13.44 -24.15
C HIS A 382 -31.92 -12.83 -25.48
N SER A 383 -31.92 -11.51 -25.59
CA SER A 383 -32.31 -10.81 -26.82
C SER A 383 -31.35 -11.09 -27.98
N GLU A 384 -31.83 -10.94 -29.22
CA GLU A 384 -30.99 -11.03 -30.42
C GLU A 384 -29.77 -10.07 -30.36
N LYS A 385 -29.95 -8.89 -29.75
CA LYS A 385 -28.88 -7.93 -29.47
C LYS A 385 -27.79 -8.48 -28.55
N ALA A 386 -28.14 -9.33 -27.59
CA ALA A 386 -27.17 -9.99 -26.71
C ALA A 386 -26.36 -11.05 -27.44
N TYR A 387 -27.00 -11.86 -28.29
CA TYR A 387 -26.29 -12.80 -29.17
C TYR A 387 -25.35 -12.07 -30.12
N GLN A 388 -25.78 -10.94 -30.69
CA GLN A 388 -24.93 -10.09 -31.52
C GLN A 388 -23.73 -9.57 -30.73
N THR A 389 -23.92 -9.10 -29.50
CA THR A 389 -22.81 -8.62 -28.63
C THR A 389 -21.77 -9.71 -28.39
N CYS A 390 -22.19 -10.97 -28.17
CA CYS A 390 -21.27 -12.10 -28.04
C CYS A 390 -20.49 -12.38 -29.33
N SER A 391 -21.16 -12.27 -30.49
CA SER A 391 -20.50 -12.37 -31.79
C SER A 391 -19.49 -11.24 -32.01
N ASP A 392 -19.86 -10.01 -31.67
CA ASP A 392 -19.02 -8.82 -31.78
C ASP A 392 -17.76 -8.97 -30.92
N LYS A 393 -17.87 -9.52 -29.71
CA LYS A 393 -16.73 -9.80 -28.82
C LYS A 393 -15.74 -10.81 -29.40
N LYS A 394 -16.22 -11.79 -30.18
CA LYS A 394 -15.37 -12.75 -30.88
C LYS A 394 -14.61 -12.08 -32.02
N ASP A 395 -15.28 -11.23 -32.78
CA ASP A 395 -14.63 -10.51 -33.88
C ASP A 395 -13.68 -9.42 -33.38
N GLU A 396 -14.03 -8.74 -32.28
CA GLU A 396 -13.16 -7.82 -31.55
C GLU A 396 -11.88 -8.55 -31.09
N TYR A 397 -12.00 -9.72 -30.47
CA TYR A 397 -10.85 -10.51 -30.06
C TYR A 397 -9.94 -10.89 -31.24
N LYS A 398 -10.51 -11.30 -32.39
CA LYS A 398 -9.73 -11.56 -33.61
C LYS A 398 -8.96 -10.34 -34.08
N LEU A 399 -9.55 -9.14 -34.00
CA LEU A 399 -8.87 -7.88 -34.36
C LEU A 399 -7.72 -7.58 -33.39
N ILE A 400 -7.92 -7.81 -32.09
CA ILE A 400 -6.87 -7.64 -31.08
C ILE A 400 -5.69 -8.58 -31.37
N ILE A 401 -5.96 -9.84 -31.69
CA ILE A 401 -4.90 -10.82 -32.03
C ILE A 401 -4.14 -10.39 -33.28
N LYS A 402 -4.86 -10.02 -34.36
CA LYS A 402 -4.22 -9.52 -35.59
C LYS A 402 -3.32 -8.32 -35.31
N LYS A 403 -3.79 -7.38 -34.49
CA LYS A 403 -3.00 -6.22 -34.07
C LYS A 403 -1.78 -6.65 -33.24
N ALA A 404 -1.95 -7.53 -32.27
CA ALA A 404 -0.83 -8.05 -31.48
C ALA A 404 0.23 -8.73 -32.35
N ASP A 405 -0.19 -9.54 -33.33
CA ASP A 405 0.73 -10.20 -34.27
C ASP A 405 1.62 -9.20 -35.04
N THR A 406 1.09 -8.03 -35.42
CA THR A 406 1.89 -6.96 -36.05
C THR A 406 2.90 -6.28 -35.12
N LEU A 407 2.75 -6.45 -33.81
CA LEU A 407 3.58 -5.82 -32.78
C LEU A 407 4.66 -6.76 -32.20
N LYS A 408 4.78 -8.00 -32.70
CA LYS A 408 5.80 -8.95 -32.20
C LYS A 408 7.24 -8.45 -32.38
N ASP A 409 7.46 -7.63 -33.42
CA ASP A 409 8.77 -7.07 -33.75
C ASP A 409 9.04 -5.69 -33.16
N ASP A 410 8.04 -5.07 -32.54
CA ASP A 410 8.22 -3.82 -31.81
C ASP A 410 9.14 -4.05 -30.60
N THR A 411 10.10 -3.15 -30.38
CA THR A 411 11.13 -3.31 -29.36
C THR A 411 10.57 -3.41 -27.94
N VAL A 412 9.48 -2.69 -27.64
CA VAL A 412 8.83 -2.70 -26.32
C VAL A 412 7.97 -3.95 -26.17
N GLN A 413 7.15 -4.28 -27.16
CA GLN A 413 6.25 -5.42 -27.04
C GLN A 413 6.98 -6.77 -27.17
N ARG A 414 8.10 -6.82 -27.89
CA ARG A 414 8.98 -8.01 -27.96
C ARG A 414 9.43 -8.47 -26.57
N ALA A 415 9.68 -7.55 -25.64
CA ALA A 415 10.05 -7.90 -24.27
C ALA A 415 8.92 -8.67 -23.54
N PHE A 416 7.67 -8.25 -23.70
CA PHE A 416 6.52 -8.98 -23.14
C PHE A 416 6.40 -10.38 -23.76
N TYR A 417 6.51 -10.48 -25.09
CA TYR A 417 6.41 -11.76 -25.79
C TYR A 417 7.51 -12.73 -25.35
N HIS A 418 8.75 -12.24 -25.20
CA HIS A 418 9.88 -13.02 -24.72
C HIS A 418 9.65 -13.53 -23.29
N GLN A 419 9.21 -12.67 -22.38
CA GLN A 419 8.91 -13.07 -21.00
C GLN A 419 7.78 -14.12 -20.94
N ILE A 420 6.70 -13.93 -21.70
CA ILE A 420 5.58 -14.89 -21.76
C ILE A 420 6.06 -16.26 -22.21
N LYS A 421 6.93 -16.32 -23.23
CA LYS A 421 7.53 -17.57 -23.71
C LYS A 421 8.41 -18.27 -22.67
N ILE A 422 9.02 -17.52 -21.75
CA ILE A 422 9.81 -18.09 -20.65
C ILE A 422 8.89 -18.62 -19.55
N ASP A 423 7.81 -17.92 -19.24
CA ASP A 423 6.97 -18.22 -18.09
C ASP A 423 6.00 -19.37 -18.35
N ILE A 424 5.44 -19.49 -19.56
CA ILE A 424 4.46 -20.54 -19.89
C ILE A 424 5.02 -21.97 -19.65
N PRO A 425 6.24 -22.32 -20.11
CA PRO A 425 6.81 -23.64 -19.81
C PRO A 425 7.10 -23.90 -18.32
N ARG A 426 7.14 -22.84 -17.49
CA ARG A 426 7.38 -22.90 -16.03
C ARG A 426 6.10 -22.89 -15.20
N MET A 427 4.93 -22.94 -15.85
CA MET A 427 3.65 -23.12 -15.17
C MET A 427 3.57 -24.49 -14.49
N ASP A 428 2.57 -24.65 -13.63
CA ASP A 428 2.34 -25.92 -12.94
C ASP A 428 2.31 -27.11 -13.94
N PRO A 429 3.08 -28.19 -13.71
CA PRO A 429 3.07 -29.39 -14.54
C PRO A 429 1.67 -30.00 -14.73
N GLU A 430 0.78 -29.85 -13.74
CA GLU A 430 -0.63 -30.28 -13.84
C GLU A 430 -1.40 -29.53 -14.93
N VAL A 431 -0.87 -28.44 -15.46
CA VAL A 431 -1.49 -27.68 -16.55
C VAL A 431 -0.65 -27.78 -17.82
N ALA A 432 0.66 -28.04 -17.71
CA ALA A 432 1.56 -28.18 -18.84
C ALA A 432 1.16 -29.29 -19.84
N HIS A 433 0.45 -30.33 -19.38
CA HIS A 433 -0.01 -31.43 -20.24
C HIS A 433 -1.16 -31.05 -21.19
N LEU A 434 -1.84 -29.92 -20.98
CA LEU A 434 -3.01 -29.52 -21.78
C LEU A 434 -2.66 -28.96 -23.19
N GLN A 435 -1.37 -28.94 -23.57
CA GLN A 435 -0.86 -28.48 -24.88
C GLN A 435 -1.36 -27.08 -25.31
N GLN A 436 -1.54 -26.20 -24.33
CA GLN A 436 -2.15 -24.89 -24.42
C GLN A 436 -1.16 -23.75 -24.67
N GLU A 437 0.14 -24.06 -24.80
CA GLU A 437 1.22 -23.07 -24.88
C GLU A 437 0.92 -22.01 -25.96
N VAL A 438 0.50 -22.43 -27.15
CA VAL A 438 0.20 -21.50 -28.26
C VAL A 438 -0.97 -20.57 -27.93
N MET A 439 -2.03 -21.08 -27.29
CA MET A 439 -3.21 -20.29 -26.91
C MET A 439 -2.87 -19.30 -25.80
N PHE A 440 -2.14 -19.74 -24.77
CA PHE A 440 -1.73 -18.87 -23.67
C PHE A 440 -0.79 -17.76 -24.15
N ASN A 441 0.19 -18.10 -24.99
CA ASN A 441 1.08 -17.12 -25.60
C ASN A 441 0.28 -16.04 -26.33
N ARG A 442 -0.70 -16.44 -27.15
CA ARG A 442 -1.55 -15.53 -27.91
C ARG A 442 -2.42 -14.65 -27.02
N MET A 443 -3.16 -15.23 -26.07
CA MET A 443 -4.05 -14.50 -25.17
C MET A 443 -3.30 -13.50 -24.30
N LEU A 444 -2.21 -13.93 -23.64
CA LEU A 444 -1.44 -13.08 -22.74
C LEU A 444 -0.71 -11.97 -23.50
N PHE A 445 -0.18 -12.27 -24.69
CA PHE A 445 0.49 -11.27 -25.50
C PHE A 445 -0.50 -10.23 -26.06
N ALA A 446 -1.66 -10.69 -26.55
CA ALA A 446 -2.75 -9.81 -26.96
C ALA A 446 -3.18 -8.87 -25.84
N PHE A 447 -3.34 -9.41 -24.62
CA PHE A 447 -3.67 -8.61 -23.45
C PHE A 447 -2.58 -7.56 -23.16
N ALA A 448 -1.31 -7.96 -23.11
CA ALA A 448 -0.19 -7.06 -22.83
C ALA A 448 -0.06 -5.92 -23.85
N CYS A 449 -0.29 -6.21 -25.14
CA CYS A 449 -0.31 -5.21 -26.21
C CYS A 449 -1.48 -4.22 -26.09
N GLN A 450 -2.65 -4.71 -25.64
CA GLN A 450 -3.85 -3.90 -25.49
C GLN A 450 -3.78 -3.01 -24.23
N TYR A 451 -3.31 -3.54 -23.10
CA TYR A 451 -3.23 -2.86 -21.80
C TYR A 451 -1.82 -2.34 -21.50
N LYS A 452 -1.25 -1.53 -22.40
CA LYS A 452 0.15 -1.06 -22.35
C LYS A 452 0.65 -0.53 -20.99
N PRO A 453 -0.13 0.22 -20.19
CA PRO A 453 0.35 0.71 -18.88
C PRO A 453 0.63 -0.41 -17.87
N ILE A 454 -0.01 -1.57 -18.04
CA ILE A 454 0.19 -2.77 -17.22
C ILE A 454 1.18 -3.70 -17.92
N GLY A 455 0.97 -3.95 -19.22
CA GLY A 455 1.75 -4.90 -19.99
C GLY A 455 1.56 -6.33 -19.48
N TYR A 456 2.61 -7.14 -19.61
CA TYR A 456 2.68 -8.47 -19.00
C TYR A 456 3.51 -8.43 -17.71
N VAL A 457 2.99 -9.05 -16.65
CA VAL A 457 3.70 -9.24 -15.38
C VAL A 457 3.67 -10.72 -15.03
N GLN A 458 4.81 -11.26 -14.63
CA GLN A 458 4.92 -12.67 -14.23
C GLN A 458 3.91 -13.01 -13.12
N GLY A 459 3.23 -14.14 -13.30
CA GLY A 459 2.11 -14.58 -12.47
C GLY A 459 0.76 -14.42 -13.17
N MET A 460 0.64 -13.51 -14.14
CA MET A 460 -0.55 -13.40 -15.00
C MET A 460 -0.84 -14.68 -15.80
N ASN A 461 0.22 -15.41 -16.18
CA ASN A 461 0.11 -16.70 -16.83
C ASN A 461 -0.66 -17.73 -15.98
N ASP A 462 -0.47 -17.71 -14.66
CA ASP A 462 -1.20 -18.63 -13.76
C ASP A 462 -2.66 -18.23 -13.61
N LEU A 463 -2.95 -16.92 -13.61
CA LEU A 463 -4.32 -16.39 -13.49
C LEU A 463 -5.23 -16.79 -14.67
N MET A 464 -4.67 -17.20 -15.81
CA MET A 464 -5.43 -17.72 -16.94
C MET A 464 -5.95 -19.16 -16.71
N ILE A 465 -5.27 -19.92 -15.85
CA ILE A 465 -5.50 -21.36 -15.66
C ILE A 465 -6.94 -21.68 -15.22
N PRO A 466 -7.53 -21.02 -14.20
CA PRO A 466 -8.87 -21.37 -13.72
C PRO A 466 -9.95 -21.13 -14.78
N PHE A 467 -9.83 -20.05 -15.57
CA PHE A 467 -10.74 -19.79 -16.70
C PHE A 467 -10.59 -20.85 -17.78
N PHE A 468 -9.35 -21.18 -18.15
CA PHE A 468 -9.07 -22.14 -19.19
C PHE A 468 -9.63 -23.53 -18.86
N ILE A 469 -9.34 -24.05 -17.67
CA ILE A 469 -9.83 -25.36 -17.24
C ILE A 469 -11.36 -25.37 -17.16
N THR A 470 -11.97 -24.34 -16.56
CA THR A 470 -13.43 -24.24 -16.41
C THR A 470 -14.15 -24.26 -17.77
N PHE A 471 -13.64 -23.52 -18.75
CA PHE A 471 -14.27 -23.45 -20.07
C PHE A 471 -13.91 -24.66 -20.95
N LEU A 472 -12.68 -25.17 -20.88
CA LEU A 472 -12.26 -26.37 -21.62
C LEU A 472 -13.11 -27.58 -21.22
N ASP A 473 -13.32 -27.76 -19.92
CA ASP A 473 -14.12 -28.86 -19.38
C ASP A 473 -15.54 -28.87 -19.93
N ALA A 474 -16.17 -27.69 -20.06
CA ALA A 474 -17.49 -27.54 -20.66
C ALA A 474 -17.57 -28.05 -22.11
N TYR A 475 -16.46 -27.95 -22.86
CA TYR A 475 -16.40 -28.38 -24.25
C TYR A 475 -16.01 -29.85 -24.44
N VAL A 476 -15.17 -30.39 -23.55
CA VAL A 476 -14.65 -31.76 -23.62
C VAL A 476 -15.60 -32.75 -22.94
N ASN A 477 -16.15 -32.39 -21.78
CA ASN A 477 -16.93 -33.27 -20.91
C ASN A 477 -18.35 -32.73 -20.65
N PRO A 478 -19.16 -32.42 -21.67
CA PRO A 478 -20.48 -31.81 -21.46
C PRO A 478 -21.46 -32.68 -20.65
N ASN A 479 -21.21 -34.00 -20.56
CA ASN A 479 -22.12 -34.99 -19.96
C ASN A 479 -21.44 -35.94 -18.94
N VAL A 480 -20.20 -35.68 -18.51
CA VAL A 480 -19.43 -36.61 -17.65
C VAL A 480 -19.37 -36.10 -16.21
N SER A 481 -19.77 -36.94 -15.25
CA SER A 481 -19.78 -36.62 -13.82
C SER A 481 -18.44 -36.78 -13.11
N ASN A 482 -17.48 -37.51 -13.69
CA ASN A 482 -16.19 -37.78 -13.06
C ASN A 482 -15.24 -36.58 -13.12
N GLU A 483 -14.57 -36.30 -12.00
CA GLU A 483 -13.73 -35.13 -11.73
C GLU A 483 -12.33 -35.19 -12.36
N ASN A 484 -12.07 -36.13 -13.28
CA ASN A 484 -10.69 -36.38 -13.68
C ASN A 484 -10.19 -35.33 -14.69
N LEU A 485 -9.48 -34.33 -14.17
CA LEU A 485 -8.81 -33.25 -14.92
C LEU A 485 -7.83 -33.80 -15.97
N ASP A 486 -7.26 -34.99 -15.73
CA ASP A 486 -6.35 -35.70 -16.65
C ASP A 486 -7.00 -36.05 -18.00
N SER A 487 -8.33 -35.99 -18.10
CA SER A 487 -9.06 -36.26 -19.35
C SER A 487 -9.15 -35.06 -20.31
N LEU A 488 -8.80 -33.87 -19.82
CA LEU A 488 -8.90 -32.62 -20.57
C LEU A 488 -7.82 -32.57 -21.65
N ASP A 489 -8.25 -32.39 -22.89
CA ASP A 489 -7.35 -32.34 -24.03
C ASP A 489 -7.91 -31.39 -25.10
N VAL A 490 -7.18 -30.31 -25.33
CA VAL A 490 -7.52 -29.25 -26.29
C VAL A 490 -7.51 -29.78 -27.72
N SER A 491 -6.69 -30.80 -28.02
CA SER A 491 -6.57 -31.36 -29.36
C SER A 491 -7.86 -32.03 -29.85
N LYS A 492 -8.71 -32.48 -28.91
CA LYS A 492 -10.03 -33.07 -29.20
C LYS A 492 -11.05 -32.04 -29.71
N LEU A 493 -10.77 -30.75 -29.59
CA LEU A 493 -11.69 -29.69 -29.99
C LEU A 493 -11.52 -29.27 -31.46
N SER A 494 -12.64 -29.05 -32.15
CA SER A 494 -12.64 -28.44 -33.48
C SER A 494 -12.06 -27.02 -33.41
N LYS A 495 -11.54 -26.51 -34.54
CA LYS A 495 -10.97 -25.16 -34.61
C LYS A 495 -11.95 -24.09 -34.11
N SER A 496 -13.22 -24.16 -34.53
CA SER A 496 -14.26 -23.20 -34.09
C SER A 496 -14.48 -23.22 -32.57
N LYS A 497 -14.46 -24.41 -31.94
CA LYS A 497 -14.56 -24.54 -30.48
C LYS A 497 -13.31 -24.02 -29.77
N ARG A 498 -12.12 -24.25 -30.31
CA ARG A 498 -10.87 -23.69 -29.77
C ARG A 498 -10.84 -22.17 -29.84
N ASP A 499 -11.26 -21.59 -30.96
CA ASP A 499 -11.35 -20.13 -31.13
C ASP A 499 -12.37 -19.52 -30.15
N GLN A 500 -13.49 -20.22 -29.89
CA GLN A 500 -14.46 -19.79 -28.89
C GLN A 500 -13.91 -19.89 -27.46
N LEU A 501 -13.30 -21.02 -27.10
CA LEU A 501 -12.64 -21.22 -25.80
C LEU A 501 -11.64 -20.11 -25.50
N GLU A 502 -10.80 -19.77 -26.49
CA GLU A 502 -9.80 -18.71 -26.35
C GLU A 502 -10.44 -17.34 -26.13
N THR A 503 -11.50 -17.04 -26.88
CA THR A 503 -12.27 -15.80 -26.75
C THR A 503 -12.89 -15.68 -25.36
N ASP A 504 -13.54 -16.74 -24.88
CA ASP A 504 -14.18 -16.78 -23.57
C ASP A 504 -13.17 -16.58 -22.43
N CYS A 505 -12.01 -17.26 -22.52
CA CYS A 505 -10.91 -17.12 -21.57
C CYS A 505 -10.38 -15.68 -21.56
N TYR A 506 -10.11 -15.10 -22.73
CA TYR A 506 -9.55 -13.76 -22.85
C TYR A 506 -10.43 -12.70 -22.18
N TRP A 507 -11.74 -12.70 -22.44
CA TRP A 507 -12.65 -11.68 -21.89
C TRP A 507 -12.86 -11.83 -20.38
N CYS A 508 -12.96 -13.07 -19.87
CA CYS A 508 -13.06 -13.27 -18.42
C CYS A 508 -11.75 -12.96 -17.70
N PHE A 509 -10.61 -13.25 -18.33
CA PHE A 509 -9.29 -12.87 -17.83
C PHE A 509 -9.09 -11.35 -17.81
N GLU A 510 -9.54 -10.65 -18.86
CA GLU A 510 -9.48 -9.18 -18.91
C GLU A 510 -10.26 -8.54 -17.77
N TYR A 511 -11.48 -9.04 -17.49
CA TYR A 511 -12.25 -8.62 -16.32
C TYR A 511 -11.46 -8.81 -15.02
N LEU A 512 -10.84 -9.98 -14.84
CA LEU A 512 -10.04 -10.26 -13.65
C LEU A 512 -8.89 -9.25 -13.53
N ILE A 513 -8.03 -9.12 -14.54
CA ILE A 513 -6.86 -8.25 -14.43
C ILE A 513 -7.25 -6.79 -14.26
N THR A 514 -8.32 -6.32 -14.91
CA THR A 514 -8.79 -4.94 -14.71
C THR A 514 -9.33 -4.70 -13.30
N SER A 515 -9.96 -5.70 -12.68
CA SER A 515 -10.42 -5.63 -11.29
C SER A 515 -9.28 -5.52 -10.27
N ILE A 516 -8.11 -6.11 -10.56
CA ILE A 516 -6.92 -6.09 -9.69
C ILE A 516 -5.72 -5.34 -10.30
N LYS A 517 -5.94 -4.47 -11.29
CA LYS A 517 -4.88 -3.78 -12.04
C LYS A 517 -3.85 -3.06 -11.17
N ASN A 518 -4.28 -2.57 -10.01
CA ASN A 518 -3.43 -1.85 -9.07
C ASN A 518 -2.34 -2.74 -8.45
N ASN A 519 -2.54 -4.06 -8.43
CA ASN A 519 -1.54 -5.03 -7.96
C ASN A 519 -0.33 -5.12 -8.91
N PHE A 520 -0.52 -4.83 -10.20
CA PHE A 520 0.50 -4.96 -11.24
C PHE A 520 1.22 -3.64 -11.57
N ILE A 521 0.84 -2.53 -10.92
CA ILE A 521 1.57 -1.27 -11.07
C ILE A 521 2.99 -1.44 -10.53
N LYS A 522 3.98 -0.90 -11.26
CA LYS A 522 5.40 -0.97 -10.90
C LYS A 522 5.64 -0.59 -9.44
N GLY A 523 6.33 -1.47 -8.71
CA GLY A 523 6.58 -1.34 -7.27
C GLY A 523 5.48 -1.89 -6.37
N HIS A 524 4.41 -2.47 -6.94
CA HIS A 524 3.34 -3.19 -6.27
C HIS A 524 2.72 -2.49 -5.04
N PRO A 525 2.45 -1.16 -5.08
CA PRO A 525 2.01 -0.42 -3.90
C PRO A 525 0.66 -0.90 -3.35
N SER A 526 -0.19 -1.49 -4.20
CA SER A 526 -1.47 -2.10 -3.78
C SER A 526 -1.24 -3.35 -2.93
N ILE A 527 -0.35 -4.25 -3.36
CA ILE A 527 -0.02 -5.47 -2.62
C ILE A 527 0.61 -5.09 -1.27
N LEU A 528 1.54 -4.13 -1.25
CA LEU A 528 2.17 -3.69 0.00
C LEU A 528 1.14 -3.17 1.01
N LYS A 529 0.19 -2.33 0.58
CA LYS A 529 -0.90 -1.86 1.44
C LYS A 529 -1.81 -2.99 1.94
N LYS A 530 -2.09 -3.98 1.07
CA LYS A 530 -2.87 -5.16 1.47
C LYS A 530 -2.15 -5.98 2.54
N LEU A 531 -0.82 -6.10 2.45
CA LEU A 531 -0.02 -6.80 3.44
C LEU A 531 0.06 -6.05 4.77
N GLU A 532 0.23 -4.72 4.74
CA GLU A 532 0.10 -3.86 5.93
C GLU A 532 -1.29 -4.05 6.58
N TYR A 533 -2.34 -4.11 5.76
CA TYR A 533 -3.70 -4.34 6.25
C TYR A 533 -3.88 -5.75 6.85
N ILE A 534 -3.36 -6.80 6.21
CA ILE A 534 -3.38 -8.16 6.77
C ILE A 534 -2.68 -8.17 8.13
N HIS A 535 -1.50 -7.56 8.23
CA HIS A 535 -0.78 -7.45 9.50
C HIS A 535 -1.66 -6.82 10.58
N ASP A 536 -2.30 -5.68 10.30
CA ASP A 536 -3.16 -4.99 11.27
C ASP A 536 -4.38 -5.83 11.68
N VAL A 537 -4.99 -6.57 10.74
CA VAL A 537 -6.11 -7.47 11.03
C VAL A 537 -5.65 -8.65 11.87
N ILE A 538 -4.52 -9.28 11.54
CA ILE A 538 -3.98 -10.42 12.30
C ILE A 538 -3.59 -9.96 13.71
N ASN A 539 -2.93 -8.82 13.85
CA ASN A 539 -2.60 -8.25 15.16
C ASN A 539 -3.83 -7.98 16.04
N PHE A 540 -5.00 -7.76 15.42
CA PHE A 540 -6.26 -7.62 16.15
C PHE A 540 -6.93 -8.97 16.46
N VAL A 541 -6.95 -9.90 15.50
CA VAL A 541 -7.69 -11.17 15.61
C VAL A 541 -6.90 -12.25 16.35
N ASP A 542 -5.61 -12.36 16.06
CA ASP A 542 -4.66 -13.29 16.69
C ASP A 542 -3.32 -12.55 16.97
N PRO A 543 -3.28 -11.72 18.04
CA PRO A 543 -2.07 -11.00 18.43
C PRO A 543 -0.89 -11.93 18.76
N GLU A 544 -1.16 -13.16 19.20
CA GLU A 544 -0.12 -14.15 19.52
C GLU A 544 0.61 -14.58 18.25
N LEU A 545 -0.14 -14.90 17.18
CA LEU A 545 0.44 -15.18 15.87
C LEU A 545 1.26 -13.99 15.35
N ASN A 546 0.73 -12.76 15.43
CA ASN A 546 1.46 -11.59 14.95
C ASN A 546 2.78 -11.40 15.71
N THR A 547 2.71 -11.44 17.05
CA THR A 547 3.89 -11.30 17.93
C THR A 547 4.91 -12.40 17.66
N HIS A 548 4.45 -13.62 17.39
CA HIS A 548 5.32 -14.75 17.06
C HIS A 548 6.07 -14.52 15.73
N LEU A 549 5.36 -14.10 14.68
CA LEU A 549 5.98 -13.76 13.39
C LEU A 549 6.98 -12.59 13.53
N GLU A 550 6.63 -11.56 14.30
CA GLU A 550 7.53 -10.44 14.60
C GLU A 550 8.79 -10.88 15.37
N ALA A 551 8.64 -11.75 16.37
CA ALA A 551 9.77 -12.30 17.14
C ALA A 551 10.74 -13.10 16.26
N LEU A 552 10.21 -13.79 15.24
CA LEU A 552 11.00 -14.50 14.24
C LEU A 552 11.55 -13.58 13.12
N ASN A 553 11.26 -12.28 13.16
CA ASN A 553 11.58 -11.31 12.11
C ASN A 553 11.00 -11.69 10.73
N ILE A 554 9.80 -12.27 10.70
CA ILE A 554 9.10 -12.65 9.49
C ILE A 554 8.22 -11.48 9.02
N ASP A 555 8.63 -10.85 7.93
CA ASP A 555 7.81 -9.86 7.24
C ASP A 555 6.75 -10.56 6.36
N TYR A 556 5.51 -10.09 6.43
CA TYR A 556 4.38 -10.61 5.63
C TYR A 556 4.64 -10.56 4.12
N LEU A 557 5.52 -9.66 3.66
CA LEU A 557 5.95 -9.58 2.27
C LEU A 557 6.61 -10.87 1.76
N LEU A 558 7.31 -11.60 2.63
CA LEU A 558 8.11 -12.77 2.25
C LEU A 558 7.27 -13.96 1.76
N PHE A 559 6.00 -14.04 2.15
CA PHE A 559 5.06 -15.06 1.69
C PHE A 559 3.84 -14.44 0.99
N GLY A 560 3.29 -13.35 1.52
CA GLY A 560 2.03 -12.78 1.06
C GLY A 560 2.10 -12.09 -0.30
N PHE A 561 3.29 -11.70 -0.78
CA PHE A 561 3.43 -11.15 -2.14
C PHE A 561 2.92 -12.14 -3.20
N ARG A 562 3.35 -13.41 -3.12
CA ARG A 562 2.96 -14.46 -4.06
C ARG A 562 1.46 -14.77 -3.97
N TRP A 563 0.91 -14.73 -2.76
CA TRP A 563 -0.52 -14.95 -2.53
C TRP A 563 -1.39 -13.95 -3.30
N PHE A 564 -1.02 -12.66 -3.31
CA PHE A 564 -1.76 -11.64 -4.04
C PHE A 564 -1.43 -11.56 -5.53
N ASN A 565 -0.17 -11.79 -5.92
CA ASN A 565 0.23 -11.74 -7.32
C ASN A 565 -0.38 -12.88 -8.14
N ASN A 566 -0.58 -14.06 -7.53
CA ASN A 566 -1.10 -15.25 -8.17
C ASN A 566 -2.50 -15.67 -7.66
N LEU A 567 -3.14 -14.84 -6.82
CA LEU A 567 -4.44 -15.14 -6.19
C LEU A 567 -4.51 -16.56 -5.61
N LEU A 568 -3.51 -16.91 -4.80
CA LEU A 568 -3.33 -18.22 -4.13
C LEU A 568 -3.21 -19.46 -5.04
N ILE A 569 -3.14 -19.30 -6.37
CA ILE A 569 -2.99 -20.44 -7.30
C ILE A 569 -1.75 -21.30 -7.00
N ARG A 570 -0.69 -20.68 -6.48
CA ARG A 570 0.55 -21.39 -6.11
C ARG A 570 0.49 -22.09 -4.76
N GLU A 571 -0.53 -21.80 -3.94
CA GLU A 571 -0.67 -22.33 -2.58
C GLU A 571 -1.78 -23.38 -2.47
N LEU A 572 -2.65 -23.49 -3.47
CA LEU A 572 -3.89 -24.25 -3.43
C LEU A 572 -4.08 -25.07 -4.71
N PRO A 573 -4.60 -26.31 -4.62
CA PRO A 573 -5.00 -27.07 -5.79
C PRO A 573 -6.00 -26.30 -6.65
N VAL A 574 -5.90 -26.41 -7.98
CA VAL A 574 -6.68 -25.56 -8.89
C VAL A 574 -8.20 -25.65 -8.69
N HIS A 575 -8.73 -26.81 -8.34
CA HIS A 575 -10.16 -27.00 -8.09
C HIS A 575 -10.66 -26.19 -6.88
N THR A 576 -9.82 -26.02 -5.85
CA THR A 576 -10.14 -25.18 -4.69
C THR A 576 -10.06 -23.69 -5.01
N VAL A 577 -9.13 -23.29 -5.88
CA VAL A 577 -9.07 -21.91 -6.39
C VAL A 577 -10.32 -21.58 -7.19
N ILE A 578 -10.76 -22.48 -8.08
CA ILE A 578 -12.01 -22.34 -8.84
C ILE A 578 -13.18 -22.14 -7.87
N ARG A 579 -13.26 -22.94 -6.79
CA ARG A 579 -14.29 -22.77 -5.75
C ARG A 579 -14.21 -21.41 -5.05
N ILE A 580 -13.02 -20.91 -4.72
CA ILE A 580 -12.85 -19.56 -4.14
C ILE A 580 -13.32 -18.49 -5.14
N TRP A 581 -12.98 -18.66 -6.42
CA TRP A 581 -13.32 -17.72 -7.47
C TRP A 581 -14.82 -17.66 -7.76
N ASP A 582 -15.57 -18.76 -7.57
CA ASP A 582 -17.03 -18.76 -7.59
C ASP A 582 -17.59 -17.67 -6.64
N THR A 583 -17.08 -17.61 -5.41
CA THR A 583 -17.51 -16.60 -4.42
C THR A 583 -16.95 -15.21 -4.73
N CYS A 584 -15.68 -15.10 -5.13
CA CYS A 584 -15.08 -13.81 -5.48
C CYS A 584 -15.80 -13.12 -6.65
N LEU A 585 -16.29 -13.86 -7.64
CA LEU A 585 -17.07 -13.30 -8.75
C LEU A 585 -18.44 -12.77 -8.31
N CYS A 586 -18.97 -13.26 -7.19
CA CYS A 586 -20.26 -12.83 -6.63
C CYS A 586 -20.15 -11.57 -5.77
N GLU A 587 -19.02 -11.37 -5.10
CA GLU A 587 -18.77 -10.24 -4.21
C GLU A 587 -18.39 -8.96 -4.97
N ASP A 588 -18.90 -7.82 -4.48
CA ASP A 588 -18.44 -6.51 -4.94
C ASP A 588 -16.95 -6.32 -4.64
N ARG A 589 -16.18 -6.00 -5.69
CA ARG A 589 -14.72 -5.97 -5.65
C ARG A 589 -14.12 -7.24 -5.02
N GLY A 590 -14.66 -8.39 -5.38
CA GLY A 590 -14.33 -9.65 -4.73
C GLY A 590 -12.84 -10.04 -4.81
N PHE A 591 -12.20 -9.84 -5.97
CA PHE A 591 -10.76 -10.14 -6.13
C PHE A 591 -9.82 -9.11 -5.50
N ASP A 592 -10.31 -7.91 -5.20
CA ASP A 592 -9.49 -6.83 -4.63
C ASP A 592 -9.61 -6.78 -3.10
N VAL A 593 -10.85 -6.65 -2.62
CA VAL A 593 -11.16 -6.43 -1.19
C VAL A 593 -11.46 -7.73 -0.48
N TYR A 594 -12.48 -8.49 -0.93
CA TYR A 594 -12.88 -9.73 -0.26
C TYR A 594 -11.73 -10.74 -0.23
N PHE A 595 -10.96 -10.84 -1.32
CA PHE A 595 -9.79 -11.70 -1.40
C PHE A 595 -8.71 -11.37 -0.36
N THR A 596 -8.59 -10.12 0.08
CA THR A 596 -7.68 -9.74 1.18
C THR A 596 -8.09 -10.45 2.48
N TYR A 597 -9.39 -10.54 2.77
CA TYR A 597 -9.90 -11.29 3.93
C TYR A 597 -9.83 -12.81 3.73
N VAL A 598 -9.89 -13.30 2.48
CA VAL A 598 -9.58 -14.71 2.16
C VAL A 598 -8.14 -15.04 2.55
N CYS A 599 -7.18 -14.17 2.23
CA CYS A 599 -5.78 -14.34 2.67
C CYS A 599 -5.62 -14.30 4.20
N VAL A 600 -6.36 -13.44 4.91
CA VAL A 600 -6.37 -13.42 6.39
C VAL A 600 -6.89 -14.75 6.93
N ALA A 601 -8.07 -15.19 6.46
CA ALA A 601 -8.67 -16.45 6.90
C ALA A 601 -7.77 -17.65 6.58
N PHE A 602 -7.07 -17.62 5.43
CA PHE A 602 -6.12 -18.64 5.03
C PHE A 602 -4.88 -18.70 5.94
N LEU A 603 -4.33 -17.56 6.35
CA LEU A 603 -3.24 -17.54 7.33
C LEU A 603 -3.71 -18.04 8.71
N LEU A 604 -4.89 -17.61 9.16
CA LEU A 604 -5.48 -18.05 10.42
C LEU A 604 -5.75 -19.56 10.46
N TYR A 605 -6.13 -20.15 9.33
CA TYR A 605 -6.33 -21.60 9.21
C TYR A 605 -5.08 -22.40 9.58
N PHE A 606 -3.89 -21.84 9.36
CA PHE A 606 -2.61 -22.48 9.70
C PHE A 606 -1.94 -21.89 10.95
N ALA A 607 -2.57 -20.94 11.66
CA ALA A 607 -1.97 -20.19 12.77
C ALA A 607 -1.36 -21.08 13.84
N GLU A 608 -2.10 -22.11 14.30
CA GLU A 608 -1.64 -23.02 15.34
C GLU A 608 -0.40 -23.82 14.92
N ARG A 609 -0.28 -24.18 13.63
CA ARG A 609 0.94 -24.84 13.12
C ARG A 609 2.08 -23.86 12.96
N VAL A 610 1.81 -22.63 12.51
CA VAL A 610 2.81 -21.58 12.37
C VAL A 610 3.47 -21.30 13.73
N LYS A 611 2.66 -21.17 14.79
CA LYS A 611 3.12 -20.91 16.16
C LYS A 611 3.99 -22.04 16.77
N GLN A 612 3.98 -23.23 16.19
CA GLN A 612 4.80 -24.36 16.66
C GLN A 612 6.25 -24.31 16.15
N PHE A 613 6.54 -23.53 15.10
CA PHE A 613 7.90 -23.40 14.59
C PHE A 613 8.65 -22.35 15.41
N ASP A 614 9.88 -22.66 15.83
CA ASP A 614 10.67 -21.83 16.73
C ASP A 614 11.70 -20.94 16.02
N ASN A 615 11.80 -21.06 14.69
CA ASN A 615 12.81 -20.39 13.90
C ASN A 615 12.29 -19.87 12.56
N PHE A 616 12.97 -18.85 12.05
CA PHE A 616 12.64 -18.18 10.79
C PHE A 616 12.59 -19.15 9.59
N GLN A 617 13.58 -20.04 9.46
CA GLN A 617 13.75 -20.89 8.28
C GLN A 617 12.60 -21.89 8.13
N CYS A 618 12.29 -22.64 9.19
CA CYS A 618 11.20 -23.62 9.19
C CYS A 618 9.84 -22.96 8.94
N THR A 619 9.59 -21.82 9.59
CA THR A 619 8.34 -21.07 9.42
C THR A 619 8.18 -20.55 8.00
N MET A 620 9.24 -20.00 7.40
CA MET A 620 9.22 -19.52 6.01
C MET A 620 9.02 -20.65 5.00
N VAL A 621 9.70 -21.78 5.17
CA VAL A 621 9.50 -22.96 4.32
C VAL A 621 8.06 -23.45 4.40
N PHE A 622 7.47 -23.46 5.59
CA PHE A 622 6.08 -23.85 5.80
C PHE A 622 5.09 -22.87 5.13
N LEU A 623 5.24 -21.57 5.37
CA LEU A 623 4.36 -20.53 4.80
C LEU A 623 4.43 -20.46 3.26
N GLN A 624 5.55 -20.87 2.67
CA GLN A 624 5.73 -20.96 1.21
C GLN A 624 5.39 -22.34 0.63
N ASN A 625 5.08 -23.34 1.45
CA ASN A 625 4.75 -24.70 1.01
C ASN A 625 3.65 -25.28 1.91
N LEU A 626 2.52 -24.59 1.98
CA LEU A 626 1.41 -24.97 2.86
C LEU A 626 0.84 -26.34 2.45
N PRO A 627 0.50 -27.22 3.41
CA PRO A 627 0.04 -28.58 3.12
C PRO A 627 -1.44 -28.60 2.70
N THR A 628 -1.73 -28.12 1.49
CA THR A 628 -3.09 -27.90 0.97
C THR A 628 -3.56 -28.93 -0.05
N LYS A 629 -2.71 -29.89 -0.44
CA LYS A 629 -3.04 -30.89 -1.49
C LYS A 629 -4.36 -31.64 -1.25
N ASN A 630 -4.68 -31.91 0.02
CA ASN A 630 -5.87 -32.69 0.41
C ASN A 630 -6.95 -31.81 1.06
N ILE A 631 -6.93 -30.49 0.83
CA ILE A 631 -7.96 -29.60 1.39
C ILE A 631 -9.31 -29.88 0.71
N THR A 632 -10.35 -30.05 1.52
CA THR A 632 -11.70 -30.41 1.07
C THR A 632 -12.53 -29.18 0.74
N SER A 633 -13.60 -29.35 -0.06
CA SER A 633 -14.54 -28.26 -0.36
C SER A 633 -15.17 -27.67 0.91
N ASP A 634 -15.51 -28.49 1.90
CA ASP A 634 -16.08 -28.03 3.18
C ASP A 634 -15.12 -27.13 3.96
N GLN A 635 -13.82 -27.43 3.91
CA GLN A 635 -12.78 -26.59 4.53
C GLN A 635 -12.64 -25.25 3.80
N ILE A 636 -12.74 -25.24 2.47
CA ILE A 636 -12.76 -24.01 1.68
C ILE A 636 -14.01 -23.18 1.98
N ASP A 637 -15.18 -23.82 2.09
CA ASP A 637 -16.43 -23.14 2.43
C ASP A 637 -16.35 -22.50 3.83
N THR A 638 -15.77 -23.20 4.80
CA THR A 638 -15.51 -22.68 6.14
C THR A 638 -14.56 -21.48 6.10
N LEU A 639 -13.50 -21.54 5.29
CA LEU A 639 -12.55 -20.46 5.10
C LEU A 639 -13.22 -19.22 4.48
N LEU A 640 -14.06 -19.40 3.46
CA LEU A 640 -14.80 -18.32 2.81
C LEU A 640 -15.82 -17.69 3.77
N ALA A 641 -16.54 -18.51 4.54
CA ALA A 641 -17.43 -18.00 5.58
C ALA A 641 -16.67 -17.18 6.62
N LYS A 642 -15.47 -17.63 7.04
CA LYS A 642 -14.62 -16.87 7.95
C LYS A 642 -14.15 -15.55 7.34
N ALA A 643 -13.77 -15.55 6.07
CA ALA A 643 -13.39 -14.33 5.36
C ALA A 643 -14.53 -13.31 5.30
N TYR A 644 -15.77 -13.76 5.06
CA TYR A 644 -16.95 -12.91 5.06
C TYR A 644 -17.29 -12.35 6.44
N GLU A 645 -17.16 -13.17 7.49
CA GLU A 645 -17.32 -12.74 8.88
C GLU A 645 -16.31 -11.63 9.22
N LEU A 646 -15.03 -11.84 8.90
CA LEU A 646 -13.97 -10.85 9.10
C LEU A 646 -14.25 -9.57 8.32
N LYS A 647 -14.56 -9.66 7.02
CA LYS A 647 -14.97 -8.50 6.21
C LYS A 647 -16.09 -7.72 6.89
N SER A 648 -17.14 -8.41 7.33
CA SER A 648 -18.32 -7.79 7.96
C SER A 648 -18.00 -7.13 9.31
N GLN A 649 -17.14 -7.75 10.12
CA GLN A 649 -16.72 -7.20 11.41
C GLN A 649 -15.87 -5.93 11.23
N PHE A 650 -14.90 -5.98 10.33
CA PHE A 650 -13.94 -4.90 10.14
C PHE A 650 -14.54 -3.74 9.34
N PHE A 651 -15.40 -4.01 8.36
CA PHE A 651 -16.17 -2.98 7.63
C PHE A 651 -17.06 -2.14 8.56
N ASN A 652 -17.68 -2.77 9.58
CA ASN A 652 -18.54 -2.08 10.54
C ASN A 652 -17.78 -1.46 11.74
N SER A 653 -16.52 -1.81 11.93
CA SER A 653 -15.74 -1.35 13.08
C SER A 653 -15.33 0.12 12.92
N ARG A 654 -15.60 0.95 13.94
CA ARG A 654 -15.18 2.37 13.93
C ARG A 654 -13.65 2.54 13.93
N ILE A 655 -12.92 1.48 14.29
CA ILE A 655 -11.45 1.44 14.35
C ILE A 655 -10.87 1.50 12.92
N PHE A 656 -11.53 0.86 11.95
CA PHE A 656 -11.14 0.84 10.54
C PHE A 656 -12.02 1.77 9.67
N GLN A 657 -12.44 2.93 10.19
CA GLN A 657 -13.13 4.00 9.42
C GLN A 657 -12.32 4.56 8.23
N ASN A 658 -11.07 4.12 8.07
CA ASN A 658 -10.24 4.37 6.92
C ASN A 658 -9.80 3.04 6.30
N ASP A 659 -10.73 2.10 6.14
CA ASP A 659 -10.49 0.94 5.28
C ASP A 659 -9.86 1.47 3.97
N PRO A 660 -8.63 1.06 3.62
CA PRO A 660 -7.94 1.57 2.45
C PRO A 660 -8.69 1.26 1.15
N PHE A 661 -9.66 0.35 1.21
CA PHE A 661 -10.53 -0.01 0.12
C PHE A 661 -11.79 0.87 0.05
N ASP A 662 -12.20 1.60 1.09
CA ASP A 662 -13.49 2.33 1.13
C ASP A 662 -13.48 3.73 0.44
N ARG A 663 -12.50 3.99 -0.46
CA ARG A 663 -12.33 5.28 -1.16
C ARG A 663 -12.16 5.16 -2.67
#